data_AF-C5F085-F1
#
_entry.id   AF-C5F085-F1
#
_cell.length_a   1.000
_cell.length_b   1.000
_cell.length_c   1.000
_cell.angle_alpha   90.00
_cell.angle_beta   90.00
_cell.angle_gamma   90.00
#
_symmetry.space_group_name_H-M   'P 1'
#
loop_
_entity.id
_entity.type
_entity.pdbx_description
1 polymer ?
#
loop_
_entity_poly.entity_id
_entity_poly.type
_entity_poly.pdbx_seq_one_letter_code
_entity_poly.pdbx_strand_id
1 'polypeptide(L)'
;MIGIIEDIIKFILTHRFIRIGINYIIASFLLFFVAIVAMIFYKKGVIYYNPLILFQKETYIWLWENYKLYIVAVVGIEQLILWFYFFYTKIKKTNPKMLAKKDEIIRVPLEEVMKLWLDENELQEFYAKSKENSRQKTAIIKDSEVLEVWINSINELFIDEVKLFIYEVIRPNFSYFSEKELQMVVFILTLLQDNRDCPSVTSNYHSDSNNQYKTEMLTIKMSAYEALAKYIPLLEHTLGVARNVIKVLDSKKVSPSKRQQLIPKTIISALAHDLGKIARYNSQVTTDSDYSRRRKELPHNEISSIIVEEIGFLEVKLEKEYIKEISQAVKLHHTAPSPENMLLSVLIEADWNARDNEKMTCRERIKKEMGQSLEKEMKRQISNGRTQEVKEVVSEEIQEEALPKRTQDKELELLKEPQNETPNESLEETKEENLTIEQESFVTNETTINPTKETDEELSDFDSRSPSDDLGLNKNGYYVAMIATAALEKEKSLKLISNAKETMGTEALMYNHKGNILVFFKSESIPSTETMLNKIFLFQPSKIGYLHLKGENNIYASLAKIENVLEDSEVGVVNCKQEKQLEPLRNTDKESIGESKVLEMENSFKNVMQSLAETKQKTDDNQESPFNAEKFLSAIFSKIKEKISEVSHASSGFYALPYKARGRILVSGQFLNDIIAEVTQCSQKEAEKRKNFFVKQYGSKESNPRFIFDIAITKGFYTSVYYLVDRKGKKTEYICIPFDRKALDIDNAKMDYYMKKETIQGYKIEPFKNFT
;
A
#
# COMPACT_ATOMS: atom_id res chain seq x y z
N MET A 1 35.14 -26.53 30.54
CA MET A 1 35.69 -27.26 29.38
C MET A 1 34.61 -27.56 28.35
N ILE A 2 33.44 -28.08 28.75
CA ILE A 2 32.30 -28.37 27.86
C ILE A 2 31.72 -27.10 27.21
N GLY A 3 31.52 -26.01 27.95
CA GLY A 3 31.00 -24.75 27.37
C GLY A 3 31.90 -24.13 26.30
N ILE A 4 33.23 -24.26 26.43
CA ILE A 4 34.18 -23.81 25.42
C ILE A 4 34.06 -24.66 24.14
N ILE A 5 33.81 -25.96 24.29
CA ILE A 5 33.59 -26.87 23.16
C ILE A 5 32.26 -26.53 22.47
N GLU A 6 31.20 -26.24 23.22
CA GLU A 6 29.90 -25.83 22.67
C GLU A 6 29.98 -24.48 21.93
N ASP A 7 30.71 -23.51 22.47
CA ASP A 7 30.90 -22.21 21.83
C ASP A 7 31.73 -22.33 20.54
N ILE A 8 32.76 -23.18 20.54
CA ILE A 8 33.56 -23.48 19.34
C ILE A 8 32.70 -24.20 18.28
N ILE A 9 31.86 -25.16 18.69
CA ILE A 9 30.94 -25.86 17.78
C ILE A 9 29.91 -24.90 17.20
N LYS A 10 29.30 -24.02 18.02
CA LYS A 10 28.39 -22.98 17.53
C LYS A 10 29.09 -22.05 16.55
N PHE A 11 30.31 -21.59 16.86
CA PHE A 11 31.07 -20.73 15.95
C PHE A 11 31.35 -21.40 14.59
N ILE A 12 31.75 -22.67 14.61
CA ILE A 12 31.99 -23.48 13.41
C ILE A 12 30.71 -23.64 12.57
N LEU A 13 29.57 -23.94 13.22
CA LEU A 13 28.29 -24.16 12.54
C LEU A 13 27.71 -22.87 11.93
N THR A 14 28.00 -21.72 12.54
CA THR A 14 27.49 -20.42 12.10
C THR A 14 28.26 -19.86 10.91
N HIS A 15 29.53 -20.25 10.71
CA HIS A 15 30.39 -19.68 9.67
C HIS A 15 30.57 -20.61 8.47
N ARG A 16 29.91 -20.26 7.35
CA ARG A 16 29.86 -21.06 6.11
C ARG A 16 31.22 -21.51 5.59
N PHE A 17 32.25 -20.66 5.61
CA PHE A 17 33.58 -21.01 5.09
C PHE A 17 34.33 -21.99 6.00
N ILE A 18 34.16 -21.86 7.31
CA ILE A 18 34.75 -22.76 8.30
C ILE A 18 34.12 -24.15 8.18
N ARG A 19 32.78 -24.21 8.03
CA ARG A 19 32.05 -25.46 7.79
C ARG A 19 32.49 -26.17 6.50
N ILE A 20 32.69 -25.43 5.41
CA ILE A 20 33.20 -25.99 4.15
C ILE A 20 34.63 -26.52 4.34
N GLY A 21 35.50 -25.77 5.03
CA GLY A 21 36.87 -26.21 5.33
C GLY A 21 36.92 -27.49 6.17
N ILE A 22 36.09 -27.58 7.21
CA ILE A 22 36.04 -28.77 8.09
C ILE A 22 35.48 -29.98 7.36
N ASN A 23 34.38 -29.83 6.60
CA ASN A 23 33.84 -30.93 5.80
C ASN A 23 34.85 -31.42 4.75
N TYR A 24 35.65 -30.51 4.18
CA TYR A 24 36.74 -30.89 3.29
C TYR A 24 37.83 -31.67 4.02
N ILE A 25 38.28 -31.21 5.19
CA ILE A 25 39.27 -31.94 6.00
C ILE A 25 38.78 -33.36 6.31
N ILE A 26 37.53 -33.51 6.74
CA ILE A 26 36.93 -34.82 7.04
C ILE A 26 36.87 -35.70 5.78
N ALA A 27 36.40 -35.16 4.65
CA ALA A 27 36.32 -35.89 3.39
C ALA A 27 37.70 -36.29 2.86
N SER A 28 38.71 -35.42 3.01
CA SER A 28 40.11 -35.67 2.67
C SER A 28 40.67 -36.83 3.49
N PHE A 29 40.46 -36.81 4.81
CA PHE A 29 40.86 -37.92 5.69
C PHE A 29 40.18 -39.24 5.32
N LEU A 30 38.87 -39.22 5.01
CA LEU A 30 38.14 -40.40 4.57
C LEU A 30 38.66 -40.93 3.23
N LEU A 31 38.87 -40.06 2.24
CA LEU A 31 39.41 -40.44 0.94
C LEU A 31 40.81 -41.04 1.06
N PHE A 32 41.68 -40.40 1.87
CA PHE A 32 43.02 -40.89 2.15
C PHE A 32 42.97 -42.27 2.82
N PHE A 33 42.06 -42.47 3.77
CA PHE A 33 41.87 -43.76 4.43
C PHE A 33 41.41 -44.84 3.45
N VAL A 34 40.43 -44.54 2.59
CA VAL A 34 39.96 -45.44 1.53
C VAL A 34 41.08 -45.79 0.56
N ALA A 35 41.90 -44.81 0.16
CA ALA A 35 43.04 -45.02 -0.73
C ALA A 35 44.09 -45.95 -0.10
N ILE A 36 44.42 -45.75 1.18
CA ILE A 36 45.34 -46.62 1.93
C ILE A 36 44.79 -48.05 2.00
N VAL A 37 43.52 -48.19 2.33
CA VAL A 37 42.85 -49.49 2.41
C VAL A 37 42.89 -50.20 1.06
N ALA A 38 42.56 -49.49 -0.03
CA ALA A 38 42.65 -50.02 -1.39
C ALA A 38 44.09 -50.45 -1.76
N MET A 39 45.11 -49.68 -1.38
CA MET A 39 46.52 -50.03 -1.63
C MET A 39 46.96 -51.28 -0.87
N ILE A 40 46.52 -51.45 0.37
CA ILE A 40 46.78 -52.66 1.16
C ILE A 40 46.11 -53.88 0.52
N PHE A 41 44.89 -53.71 -0.02
CA PHE A 41 44.14 -54.78 -0.69
C PHE A 41 44.70 -55.16 -2.07
N TYR A 42 45.20 -54.20 -2.85
CA TYR A 42 45.65 -54.41 -4.23
C TYR A 42 46.76 -55.46 -4.38
N LYS A 43 47.61 -55.65 -3.35
CA LYS A 43 48.73 -56.61 -3.41
C LYS A 43 48.51 -57.91 -2.63
N LYS A 44 47.67 -57.91 -1.58
CA LYS A 44 47.56 -59.08 -0.68
C LYS A 44 46.60 -60.16 -1.17
N GLY A 45 45.61 -59.85 -2.02
CA GLY A 45 44.67 -60.83 -2.59
C GLY A 45 43.91 -61.70 -1.58
N VAL A 46 43.98 -61.39 -0.27
CA VAL A 46 43.48 -62.23 0.82
C VAL A 46 42.63 -61.38 1.76
N ILE A 47 41.42 -61.89 2.03
CA ILE A 47 40.34 -61.27 2.81
C ILE A 47 40.52 -61.62 4.31
N TYR A 48 41.61 -61.18 4.92
CA TYR A 48 41.70 -61.13 6.39
C TYR A 48 42.14 -59.74 6.81
N TYR A 49 41.14 -58.90 7.05
CA TYR A 49 41.32 -57.52 7.45
C TYR A 49 41.50 -57.48 8.97
N ASN A 50 42.74 -57.35 9.45
CA ASN A 50 42.96 -56.87 10.80
C ASN A 50 43.04 -55.34 10.75
N PRO A 51 41.98 -54.61 11.19
CA PRO A 51 41.93 -53.15 11.11
C PRO A 51 43.02 -52.48 11.96
N LEU A 52 43.63 -53.18 12.92
CA LEU A 52 44.73 -52.67 13.74
C LEU A 52 45.97 -52.34 12.93
N ILE A 53 46.16 -52.95 11.75
CA ILE A 53 47.30 -52.68 10.86
C ILE A 53 47.29 -51.23 10.35
N LEU A 54 46.11 -50.60 10.26
CA LEU A 54 45.97 -49.20 9.83
C LEU A 54 46.44 -48.20 10.88
N PHE A 55 46.66 -48.63 12.12
CA PHE A 55 47.16 -47.77 13.19
C PHE A 55 48.64 -48.02 13.51
N GLN A 56 49.30 -48.92 12.77
CA GLN A 56 50.72 -49.24 12.94
C GLN A 56 51.57 -48.32 12.06
N LYS A 57 52.60 -47.70 12.66
CA LYS A 57 53.50 -46.77 11.97
C LYS A 57 54.24 -47.45 10.81
N GLU A 58 54.59 -48.71 11.01
CA GLU A 58 55.32 -49.57 10.07
C GLU A 58 54.56 -49.72 8.74
N THR A 59 53.23 -49.78 8.80
CA THR A 59 52.35 -49.86 7.62
C THR A 59 52.50 -48.62 6.73
N TYR A 60 52.54 -47.43 7.33
CA TYR A 60 52.69 -46.17 6.58
C TYR A 60 54.08 -45.98 6.00
N ILE A 61 55.13 -46.43 6.72
CA ILE A 61 56.50 -46.44 6.20
C ILE A 61 56.59 -47.36 4.98
N TRP A 62 56.06 -48.57 5.09
CA TRP A 62 56.04 -49.53 3.99
C TRP A 62 55.24 -49.02 2.78
N LEU A 63 54.05 -48.44 3.01
CA LEU A 63 53.24 -47.84 1.95
C LEU A 63 53.97 -46.68 1.26
N TRP A 64 54.68 -45.85 2.03
CA TRP A 64 55.47 -44.76 1.48
C TRP A 64 56.62 -45.27 0.61
N GLU A 65 57.35 -46.29 1.04
CA GLU A 65 58.47 -46.84 0.27
C GLU A 65 58.03 -47.53 -1.03
N ASN A 66 56.87 -48.19 -1.02
CA ASN A 66 56.39 -48.99 -2.15
C ASN A 66 55.44 -48.22 -3.09
N TYR A 67 54.72 -47.20 -2.59
CA TYR A 67 53.64 -46.53 -3.32
C TYR A 67 53.71 -45.00 -3.29
N LYS A 68 54.88 -44.42 -2.98
CA LYS A 68 55.11 -42.96 -2.92
C LYS A 68 54.44 -42.18 -4.06
N LEU A 69 54.64 -42.63 -5.30
CA LEU A 69 54.13 -41.93 -6.49
C LEU A 69 52.60 -41.89 -6.53
N TYR A 70 51.94 -42.99 -6.14
CA TYR A 70 50.49 -43.09 -6.10
C TYR A 70 49.89 -42.25 -4.98
N ILE A 71 50.53 -42.23 -3.80
CA ILE A 71 50.08 -41.38 -2.68
C ILE A 71 50.15 -39.90 -3.09
N VAL A 72 51.26 -39.47 -3.72
CA VAL A 72 51.40 -38.10 -4.22
C VAL A 72 50.37 -37.78 -5.31
N ALA A 73 50.09 -38.71 -6.21
CA ALA A 73 49.09 -38.53 -7.26
C ALA A 73 47.67 -38.38 -6.70
N VAL A 74 47.28 -39.21 -5.73
CA VAL A 74 45.96 -39.13 -5.08
C VAL A 74 45.79 -37.78 -4.37
N VAL A 75 46.78 -37.35 -3.59
CA VAL A 75 46.76 -36.04 -2.93
C VAL A 75 46.71 -34.91 -3.97
N GLY A 76 47.47 -35.01 -5.06
CA GLY A 76 47.47 -34.01 -6.13
C GLY A 76 46.12 -33.88 -6.84
N ILE A 77 45.47 -35.00 -7.17
CA ILE A 77 44.13 -35.03 -7.78
C ILE A 77 43.10 -34.43 -6.82
N GLU A 78 43.19 -34.76 -5.54
CA GLU A 78 42.32 -34.21 -4.51
C GLU A 78 42.44 -32.67 -4.41
N GLN A 79 43.67 -32.14 -4.41
CA GLN A 79 43.90 -30.70 -4.40
C GLN A 79 43.36 -30.00 -5.66
N LEU A 80 43.47 -30.64 -6.83
CA LEU A 80 42.91 -30.12 -8.09
C LEU A 80 41.37 -30.04 -8.05
N ILE A 81 40.70 -31.06 -7.49
CA ILE A 81 39.24 -31.05 -7.32
C ILE A 81 38.80 -29.90 -6.41
N LEU A 82 39.54 -29.66 -5.32
CA LEU A 82 39.27 -28.55 -4.42
C LEU A 82 39.47 -27.19 -5.10
N TRP A 83 40.55 -27.02 -5.86
CA TRP A 83 40.77 -25.82 -6.66
C TRP A 83 39.63 -25.57 -7.65
N PHE A 84 39.19 -26.63 -8.34
CA PHE A 84 38.06 -26.54 -9.27
C PHE A 84 36.76 -26.13 -8.55
N TYR A 85 36.49 -26.66 -7.36
CA TYR A 85 35.33 -26.29 -6.55
C TYR A 85 35.35 -24.81 -6.10
N PHE A 86 36.50 -24.31 -5.64
CA PHE A 86 36.65 -22.89 -5.29
C PHE A 86 36.52 -21.98 -6.52
N PHE A 87 37.05 -22.40 -7.67
CA PHE A 87 36.93 -21.64 -8.91
C PHE A 87 35.47 -21.62 -9.41
N TYR A 88 34.78 -22.76 -9.36
CA TYR A 88 33.37 -22.89 -9.71
C TYR A 88 32.46 -22.01 -8.83
N THR A 89 32.66 -22.04 -7.52
CA THR A 89 31.89 -21.21 -6.58
C THR A 89 32.16 -19.71 -6.74
N LYS A 90 33.39 -19.32 -7.10
CA LYS A 90 33.74 -17.93 -7.43
C LYS A 90 33.07 -17.48 -8.73
N ILE A 91 33.12 -18.30 -9.79
CA ILE A 91 32.45 -18.03 -11.09
C ILE A 91 30.93 -17.93 -10.92
N LYS A 92 30.30 -18.80 -10.12
CA LYS A 92 28.86 -18.76 -9.84
C LYS A 92 28.44 -17.46 -9.15
N LYS A 93 29.31 -16.84 -8.36
CA LYS A 93 29.05 -15.53 -7.71
C LYS A 93 29.24 -14.33 -8.63
N THR A 94 30.13 -14.39 -9.61
CA THR A 94 30.41 -13.27 -10.53
C THR A 94 29.55 -13.27 -11.79
N ASN A 95 28.87 -14.36 -12.13
CA ASN A 95 27.99 -14.44 -13.31
C ASN A 95 26.52 -14.70 -12.94
N PRO A 96 25.67 -13.65 -12.80
CA PRO A 96 24.26 -13.79 -12.47
C PRO A 96 23.44 -14.55 -13.53
N LYS A 97 23.93 -14.64 -14.78
CA LYS A 97 23.28 -15.41 -15.87
C LYS A 97 23.35 -16.93 -15.68
N MET A 98 24.30 -17.44 -14.88
CA MET A 98 24.41 -18.88 -14.58
C MET A 98 23.50 -19.33 -13.41
N LEU A 99 22.98 -18.40 -12.60
CA LEU A 99 21.95 -18.70 -11.59
C LEU A 99 20.56 -18.91 -12.21
N ALA A 100 20.35 -18.44 -13.44
CA ALA A 100 19.04 -18.42 -14.09
C ALA A 100 18.62 -19.76 -14.71
N LYS A 101 19.44 -20.82 -14.61
CA LYS A 101 19.11 -22.12 -15.21
C LYS A 101 18.55 -23.09 -14.16
N LYS A 102 17.21 -23.11 -14.07
CA LYS A 102 16.34 -24.14 -13.46
C LYS A 102 16.96 -24.90 -12.27
N ASP A 103 17.07 -24.24 -11.13
CA ASP A 103 16.77 -24.97 -9.89
C ASP A 103 15.23 -25.01 -9.84
N GLU A 104 14.62 -26.18 -9.87
CA GLU A 104 13.20 -26.33 -9.55
C GLU A 104 12.99 -25.66 -8.19
N ILE A 105 12.30 -24.53 -8.20
CA ILE A 105 11.90 -23.85 -6.97
C ILE A 105 10.92 -24.81 -6.30
N ILE A 106 11.40 -25.61 -5.36
CA ILE A 106 10.55 -26.34 -4.43
C ILE A 106 9.82 -25.27 -3.63
N ARG A 107 8.58 -24.99 -4.02
CA ARG A 107 7.69 -24.11 -3.28
C ARG A 107 7.22 -24.87 -2.06
N VAL A 108 7.97 -24.75 -0.97
CA VAL A 108 7.53 -25.22 0.34
C VAL A 108 6.51 -24.21 0.86
N PRO A 109 5.29 -24.63 1.24
CA PRO A 109 4.32 -23.74 1.87
C PRO A 109 4.96 -23.05 3.08
N LEU A 110 4.79 -21.74 3.19
CA LEU A 110 5.36 -20.95 4.29
C LEU A 110 5.01 -21.55 5.65
N GLU A 111 3.83 -22.15 5.76
CA GLU A 111 3.35 -22.87 6.93
C GLU A 111 4.27 -24.01 7.38
N GLU A 112 4.81 -24.80 6.45
CA GLU A 112 5.74 -25.89 6.80
C GLU A 112 7.09 -25.36 7.30
N VAL A 113 7.52 -24.20 6.79
CA VAL A 113 8.74 -23.54 7.26
C VAL A 113 8.51 -22.90 8.62
N MET A 114 7.33 -22.33 8.85
CA MET A 114 6.97 -21.70 10.11
C MET A 114 6.86 -22.72 11.26
N LYS A 115 6.39 -23.94 10.98
CA LYS A 115 6.39 -25.07 11.95
C LYS A 115 7.78 -25.46 12.47
N LEU A 116 8.87 -25.01 11.81
CA LEU A 116 10.24 -25.21 12.29
C LEU A 116 10.65 -24.17 13.36
N TRP A 117 9.93 -23.05 13.46
CA TRP A 117 10.30 -21.90 14.31
C TRP A 117 9.23 -21.54 15.33
N LEU A 118 7.98 -21.89 15.05
CA LEU A 118 6.80 -21.57 15.85
C LEU A 118 6.10 -22.86 16.26
N ASP A 119 5.64 -22.91 17.50
CA ASP A 119 4.80 -24.02 17.95
C ASP A 119 3.38 -23.91 17.37
N GLU A 120 2.59 -24.98 17.52
CA GLU A 120 1.26 -25.08 16.91
C GLU A 120 0.26 -24.03 17.45
N ASN A 121 0.46 -23.56 18.69
CA ASN A 121 -0.35 -22.50 19.28
C ASN A 121 0.06 -21.12 18.75
N GLU A 122 1.36 -20.84 18.64
CA GLU A 122 1.91 -19.61 18.06
C GLU A 122 1.57 -19.48 16.57
N LEU A 123 1.54 -20.60 15.84
CA LEU A 123 1.11 -20.65 14.45
C LEU A 123 -0.38 -20.29 14.32
N GLN A 124 -1.23 -20.83 15.20
CA GLN A 124 -2.64 -20.48 15.25
C GLN A 124 -2.87 -19.03 15.65
N GLU A 125 -2.09 -18.50 16.61
CA GLU A 125 -2.15 -17.10 17.01
C GLU A 125 -1.73 -16.18 15.86
N PHE A 126 -0.67 -16.52 15.11
CA PHE A 126 -0.25 -15.78 13.92
C PHE A 126 -1.34 -15.72 12.85
N TYR A 127 -1.97 -16.87 12.54
CA TYR A 127 -3.07 -16.91 11.57
C TYR A 127 -4.31 -16.19 12.06
N ALA A 128 -4.66 -16.30 13.34
CA ALA A 128 -5.76 -15.57 13.97
C ALA A 128 -5.53 -14.06 13.85
N LYS A 129 -4.33 -13.56 14.18
CA LYS A 129 -3.94 -12.15 14.08
C LYS A 129 -3.90 -11.65 12.63
N SER A 130 -3.51 -12.51 11.68
CA SER A 130 -3.56 -12.19 10.24
C SER A 130 -5.00 -12.10 9.70
N LYS A 131 -5.89 -12.98 10.16
CA LYS A 131 -7.34 -12.94 9.85
C LYS A 131 -7.99 -11.72 10.49
N GLU A 132 -7.59 -11.36 11.70
CA GLU A 132 -8.09 -10.18 12.41
C GLU A 132 -7.65 -8.88 11.71
N ASN A 133 -6.39 -8.78 11.26
CA ASN A 133 -5.87 -7.64 10.50
C ASN A 133 -6.53 -7.50 9.10
N SER A 134 -6.80 -8.61 8.42
CA SER A 134 -7.51 -8.60 7.13
C SER A 134 -9.01 -8.32 7.30
N ARG A 135 -9.64 -8.84 8.36
CA ARG A 135 -11.02 -8.48 8.73
C ARG A 135 -11.14 -7.02 9.14
N GLN A 136 -10.22 -6.47 9.92
CA GLN A 136 -10.18 -5.04 10.24
C GLN A 136 -10.01 -4.19 8.98
N LYS A 137 -9.08 -4.51 8.08
CA LYS A 137 -8.96 -3.81 6.78
C LYS A 137 -10.22 -3.87 5.92
N THR A 138 -11.02 -4.93 6.03
CA THR A 138 -12.23 -5.14 5.23
C THR A 138 -13.50 -4.61 5.93
N ALA A 139 -13.49 -4.51 7.26
CA ALA A 139 -14.58 -3.96 8.07
C ALA A 139 -14.57 -2.42 8.11
N ILE A 140 -13.39 -1.78 7.94
CA ILE A 140 -13.24 -0.32 7.94
C ILE A 140 -13.97 0.36 6.77
N ILE A 141 -14.32 -0.37 5.71
CA ILE A 141 -14.82 0.21 4.46
C ILE A 141 -16.09 -0.49 3.97
N LYS A 142 -16.97 -0.86 4.91
CA LYS A 142 -18.36 -1.27 4.61
C LYS A 142 -19.40 -0.30 5.17
N ASP A 143 -19.00 0.74 5.88
CA ASP A 143 -19.92 1.77 6.34
C ASP A 143 -20.35 2.65 5.19
N SER A 144 -21.63 2.54 4.82
CA SER A 144 -22.26 3.39 3.81
C SER A 144 -22.13 4.88 4.18
N GLU A 145 -22.07 5.22 5.47
CA GLU A 145 -21.91 6.60 5.95
C GLU A 145 -20.54 7.19 5.62
N VAL A 146 -19.46 6.42 5.81
CA VAL A 146 -18.07 6.85 5.53
C VAL A 146 -17.88 7.14 4.03
N LEU A 147 -18.50 6.31 3.18
CA LEU A 147 -18.53 6.50 1.73
C LEU A 147 -19.26 7.78 1.33
N GLU A 148 -20.46 8.01 1.86
CA GLU A 148 -21.25 9.20 1.54
C GLU A 148 -20.56 10.48 2.03
N VAL A 149 -19.94 10.47 3.21
CA VAL A 149 -19.15 11.62 3.69
C VAL A 149 -17.95 11.88 2.78
N TRP A 150 -17.22 10.84 2.36
CA TRP A 150 -16.10 11.00 1.43
C TRP A 150 -16.56 11.59 0.08
N ILE A 151 -17.61 11.02 -0.51
CA ILE A 151 -18.19 11.51 -1.77
C ILE A 151 -18.64 12.97 -1.62
N ASN A 152 -19.36 13.31 -0.56
CA ASN A 152 -19.84 14.66 -0.32
C ASN A 152 -18.69 15.66 -0.13
N SER A 153 -17.63 15.27 0.58
CA SER A 153 -16.45 16.11 0.82
C SER A 153 -15.69 16.46 -0.46
N ILE A 154 -15.71 15.58 -1.46
CA ILE A 154 -15.01 15.80 -2.73
C ILE A 154 -15.92 16.24 -3.88
N ASN A 155 -17.24 16.15 -3.71
CA ASN A 155 -18.23 16.50 -4.74
C ASN A 155 -18.15 17.97 -5.16
N GLU A 156 -17.71 18.87 -4.28
CA GLU A 156 -17.52 20.28 -4.62
C GLU A 156 -16.21 20.56 -5.38
N LEU A 157 -15.26 19.61 -5.37
CA LEU A 157 -13.93 19.79 -5.95
C LEU A 157 -13.85 19.48 -7.44
N PHE A 158 -14.66 18.52 -7.86
CA PHE A 158 -14.50 17.88 -9.14
C PHE A 158 -15.55 18.35 -10.15
N ILE A 159 -15.20 18.35 -11.43
CA ILE A 159 -16.15 18.57 -12.53
C ILE A 159 -17.04 17.34 -12.71
N ASP A 160 -18.19 17.50 -13.37
CA ASP A 160 -19.19 16.44 -13.52
C ASP A 160 -18.64 15.14 -14.12
N GLU A 161 -17.69 15.23 -15.06
CA GLU A 161 -17.05 14.05 -15.66
C GLU A 161 -16.27 13.22 -14.64
N VAL A 162 -15.55 13.89 -13.72
CA VAL A 162 -14.78 13.24 -12.66
C VAL A 162 -15.71 12.72 -11.56
N LYS A 163 -16.78 13.45 -11.23
CA LYS A 163 -17.83 12.96 -10.29
C LYS A 163 -18.48 11.70 -10.82
N LEU A 164 -18.81 11.68 -12.12
CA LEU A 164 -19.39 10.52 -12.78
C LEU A 164 -18.42 9.33 -12.71
N PHE A 165 -17.13 9.55 -12.98
CA PHE A 165 -16.11 8.51 -12.81
C PHE A 165 -16.05 7.98 -11.36
N ILE A 166 -16.06 8.87 -10.36
CA ILE A 166 -16.06 8.47 -8.94
C ILE A 166 -17.28 7.60 -8.65
N TYR A 167 -18.47 7.99 -9.12
CA TYR A 167 -19.69 7.23 -8.93
C TYR A 167 -19.67 5.87 -9.64
N GLU A 168 -19.15 5.80 -10.86
CA GLU A 168 -19.13 4.58 -11.69
C GLU A 168 -18.05 3.58 -11.27
N VAL A 169 -16.89 4.07 -10.83
CA VAL A 169 -15.68 3.23 -10.66
C VAL A 169 -15.25 3.17 -9.21
N ILE A 170 -15.15 4.30 -8.51
CA ILE A 170 -14.63 4.32 -7.14
C ILE A 170 -15.70 3.85 -6.16
N ARG A 171 -16.93 4.38 -6.24
CA ARG A 171 -18.04 4.05 -5.32
C ARG A 171 -18.33 2.55 -5.25
N PRO A 172 -18.47 1.79 -6.36
CA PRO A 172 -18.77 0.36 -6.29
C PRO A 172 -17.61 -0.47 -5.74
N ASN A 173 -16.39 0.07 -5.79
CA ASN A 173 -15.16 -0.58 -5.37
C ASN A 173 -14.59 0.01 -4.07
N PHE A 174 -15.32 0.93 -3.42
CA PHE A 174 -14.82 1.74 -2.31
C PHE A 174 -14.29 0.86 -1.19
N SER A 175 -14.96 -0.25 -0.90
CA SER A 175 -14.57 -1.23 0.12
C SER A 175 -13.17 -1.83 -0.04
N TYR A 176 -12.56 -1.68 -1.21
CA TYR A 176 -11.21 -2.17 -1.49
C TYR A 176 -10.13 -1.12 -1.25
N PHE A 177 -10.47 0.16 -1.09
CA PHE A 177 -9.52 1.26 -0.95
C PHE A 177 -9.30 1.67 0.50
N SER A 178 -8.04 1.73 0.92
CA SER A 178 -7.64 2.46 2.14
C SER A 178 -7.74 3.98 1.96
N GLU A 179 -7.80 4.71 3.08
CA GLU A 179 -7.83 6.18 3.10
C GLU A 179 -6.67 6.79 2.29
N LYS A 180 -5.45 6.27 2.45
CA LYS A 180 -4.27 6.74 1.71
C LYS A 180 -4.40 6.49 0.21
N GLU A 181 -4.97 5.36 -0.20
CA GLU A 181 -5.21 5.08 -1.62
C GLU A 181 -6.27 6.03 -2.20
N LEU A 182 -7.32 6.35 -1.44
CA LEU A 182 -8.31 7.36 -1.83
C LEU A 182 -7.69 8.76 -1.93
N GLN A 183 -6.81 9.14 -1.00
CA GLN A 183 -6.06 10.39 -1.10
C GLN A 183 -5.20 10.45 -2.36
N MET A 184 -4.49 9.37 -2.70
CA MET A 184 -3.72 9.26 -3.94
C MET A 184 -4.60 9.48 -5.17
N VAL A 185 -5.80 8.88 -5.21
CA VAL A 185 -6.79 9.07 -6.29
C VAL A 185 -7.20 10.54 -6.39
N VAL A 186 -7.54 11.19 -5.27
CA VAL A 186 -7.95 12.60 -5.24
C VAL A 186 -6.83 13.52 -5.76
N PHE A 187 -5.58 13.30 -5.35
CA PHE A 187 -4.43 14.08 -5.84
C PHE A 187 -4.25 13.95 -7.35
N ILE A 188 -4.28 12.72 -7.88
CA ILE A 188 -4.10 12.47 -9.30
C ILE A 188 -5.25 13.08 -10.11
N LEU A 189 -6.50 12.90 -9.68
CA LEU A 189 -7.67 13.48 -10.34
C LEU A 189 -7.63 15.01 -10.34
N THR A 190 -7.17 15.62 -9.26
CA THR A 190 -7.01 17.08 -9.17
C THR A 190 -5.97 17.56 -10.19
N LEU A 191 -4.84 16.87 -10.30
CA LEU A 191 -3.78 17.20 -11.26
C LEU A 191 -4.27 17.08 -12.71
N LEU A 192 -5.03 16.03 -13.03
CA LEU A 192 -5.62 15.83 -14.36
C LEU A 192 -6.65 16.91 -14.69
N GLN A 193 -7.54 17.24 -13.73
CA GLN A 193 -8.57 18.26 -13.89
C GLN A 193 -7.97 19.67 -14.08
N ASP A 194 -6.97 20.03 -13.26
CA ASP A 194 -6.28 21.33 -13.37
C ASP A 194 -5.53 21.45 -14.73
N ASN A 195 -5.29 20.34 -15.44
CA ASN A 195 -4.66 20.28 -16.76
C ASN A 195 -5.60 19.72 -17.86
N ARG A 196 -6.91 19.95 -17.75
CA ARG A 196 -7.94 19.41 -18.67
C ARG A 196 -7.69 19.68 -20.16
N ASP A 197 -7.02 20.77 -20.51
CA ASP A 197 -6.75 21.14 -21.90
C ASP A 197 -5.56 20.37 -22.50
N CYS A 198 -4.89 19.52 -21.71
CA CYS A 198 -3.80 18.69 -22.17
C CYS A 198 -4.32 17.62 -23.14
N PRO A 199 -3.78 17.50 -24.36
CA PRO A 199 -4.17 16.43 -25.28
C PRO A 199 -3.74 15.04 -24.80
N SER A 200 -4.52 14.01 -25.11
CA SER A 200 -4.17 12.62 -24.79
C SER A 200 -2.92 12.10 -25.51
N VAL A 201 -2.57 12.69 -26.67
CA VAL A 201 -1.33 12.40 -27.40
C VAL A 201 -0.50 13.67 -27.55
N THR A 202 0.75 13.63 -27.08
CA THR A 202 1.68 14.75 -27.18
C THR A 202 3.04 14.25 -27.65
N SER A 203 3.78 15.06 -28.41
CA SER A 203 5.14 14.76 -28.84
C SER A 203 6.15 15.64 -28.11
N ASN A 204 6.11 15.62 -26.78
CA ASN A 204 7.03 16.41 -25.95
C ASN A 204 8.47 15.86 -26.00
N TYR A 205 8.62 14.55 -26.25
CA TYR A 205 9.89 13.85 -26.40
C TYR A 205 10.03 13.31 -27.83
N HIS A 206 11.23 13.46 -28.42
CA HIS A 206 11.49 13.13 -29.82
C HIS A 206 11.31 11.65 -30.16
N SER A 207 11.52 10.75 -29.19
CA SER A 207 11.36 9.30 -29.34
C SER A 207 10.16 8.75 -28.56
N ASP A 208 9.10 9.56 -28.41
CA ASP A 208 7.86 9.13 -27.77
C ASP A 208 7.12 8.06 -28.61
N SER A 209 6.54 7.05 -27.94
CA SER A 209 5.82 5.93 -28.57
C SER A 209 4.61 6.41 -29.39
N ASN A 210 4.07 7.59 -29.08
CA ASN A 210 2.94 8.19 -29.80
C ASN A 210 3.22 8.50 -31.29
N ASN A 211 4.48 8.41 -31.74
CA ASN A 211 4.82 8.55 -33.15
C ASN A 211 4.10 7.51 -34.05
N GLN A 212 3.72 6.35 -33.52
CA GLN A 212 2.95 5.34 -34.27
C GLN A 212 1.60 5.87 -34.78
N TYR A 213 0.97 6.79 -34.05
CA TYR A 213 -0.34 7.36 -34.42
C TYR A 213 -0.22 8.40 -35.53
N LYS A 214 0.98 8.92 -35.82
CA LYS A 214 1.20 9.87 -36.91
C LYS A 214 1.08 9.21 -38.27
N THR A 215 1.37 7.91 -38.35
CA THR A 215 1.31 7.13 -39.60
C THR A 215 -0.05 6.44 -39.82
N GLU A 216 -0.84 6.28 -38.76
CA GLU A 216 -2.18 5.68 -38.85
C GLU A 216 -3.19 6.74 -39.30
N MET A 217 -3.85 6.52 -40.45
CA MET A 217 -4.88 7.43 -40.97
C MET A 217 -6.27 7.00 -40.50
N LEU A 218 -7.02 7.89 -39.83
CA LEU A 218 -8.42 7.62 -39.47
C LEU A 218 -9.40 8.02 -40.58
N THR A 219 -9.01 8.99 -41.39
CA THR A 219 -9.69 9.44 -42.62
C THR A 219 -8.65 9.81 -43.67
N ILE A 220 -9.09 10.11 -44.90
CA ILE A 220 -8.22 10.53 -46.01
C ILE A 220 -7.38 11.77 -45.65
N LYS A 221 -7.89 12.66 -44.80
CA LYS A 221 -7.28 13.96 -44.50
C LYS A 221 -6.77 14.12 -43.06
N MET A 222 -6.94 13.12 -42.19
CA MET A 222 -6.61 13.26 -40.76
C MET A 222 -6.03 11.97 -40.18
N SER A 223 -4.84 12.08 -39.59
CA SER A 223 -4.17 11.01 -38.86
C SER A 223 -4.83 10.75 -37.50
N ALA A 224 -4.59 9.56 -36.93
CA ALA A 224 -5.02 9.23 -35.58
C ALA A 224 -4.41 10.17 -34.55
N TYR A 225 -3.15 10.57 -34.74
CA TYR A 225 -2.49 11.54 -33.86
C TYR A 225 -3.22 12.89 -33.86
N GLU A 226 -3.54 13.43 -35.03
CA GLU A 226 -4.25 14.72 -35.14
C GLU A 226 -5.66 14.65 -34.56
N ALA A 227 -6.40 13.58 -34.85
CA ALA A 227 -7.75 13.40 -34.35
C ALA A 227 -7.78 13.26 -32.82
N LEU A 228 -6.94 12.39 -32.25
CA LEU A 228 -6.85 12.18 -30.80
C LEU A 228 -6.39 13.45 -30.09
N ALA A 229 -5.40 14.16 -30.65
CA ALA A 229 -4.93 15.43 -30.10
C ALA A 229 -6.02 16.51 -30.11
N LYS A 230 -6.89 16.51 -31.14
CA LYS A 230 -7.97 17.49 -31.29
C LYS A 230 -9.18 17.19 -30.41
N TYR A 231 -9.58 15.92 -30.32
CA TYR A 231 -10.90 15.56 -29.75
C TYR A 231 -10.85 14.90 -28.38
N ILE A 232 -9.72 14.30 -27.99
CA ILE A 232 -9.64 13.48 -26.78
C ILE A 232 -8.63 14.12 -25.82
N PRO A 233 -9.10 14.84 -24.80
CA PRO A 233 -8.26 15.32 -23.70
C PRO A 233 -7.62 14.17 -22.92
N LEU A 234 -6.50 14.47 -22.25
CA LEU A 234 -5.79 13.54 -21.39
C LEU A 234 -6.68 13.03 -20.25
N LEU A 235 -7.45 13.92 -19.63
CA LEU A 235 -8.40 13.56 -18.57
C LEU A 235 -9.40 12.49 -19.06
N GLU A 236 -10.08 12.75 -20.19
CA GLU A 236 -11.06 11.82 -20.78
C GLU A 236 -10.43 10.45 -21.04
N HIS A 237 -9.24 10.45 -21.66
CA HIS A 237 -8.49 9.23 -21.93
C HIS A 237 -8.17 8.44 -20.66
N THR A 238 -7.56 9.10 -19.68
CA THR A 238 -7.12 8.49 -18.43
C THR A 238 -8.28 7.93 -17.61
N LEU A 239 -9.43 8.63 -17.55
CA LEU A 239 -10.65 8.11 -16.94
C LEU A 239 -11.19 6.90 -17.72
N GLY A 240 -11.11 6.93 -19.05
CA GLY A 240 -11.45 5.81 -19.94
C GLY A 240 -10.61 4.55 -19.66
N VAL A 241 -9.29 4.69 -19.48
CA VAL A 241 -8.41 3.58 -19.09
C VAL A 241 -8.84 3.00 -17.75
N ALA A 242 -9.03 3.85 -16.73
CA ALA A 242 -9.43 3.40 -15.40
C ALA A 242 -10.80 2.69 -15.39
N ARG A 243 -11.76 3.09 -16.25
CA ARG A 243 -13.02 2.35 -16.44
C ARG A 243 -12.81 0.96 -17.04
N ASN A 244 -11.87 0.82 -17.98
CA ASN A 244 -11.60 -0.46 -18.64
C ASN A 244 -10.83 -1.44 -17.73
N VAL A 245 -10.08 -0.96 -16.75
CA VAL A 245 -9.39 -1.81 -15.76
C VAL A 245 -10.33 -2.80 -15.08
N ILE A 246 -11.52 -2.35 -14.65
CA ILE A 246 -12.49 -3.24 -13.98
C ILE A 246 -12.97 -4.34 -14.94
N LYS A 247 -13.30 -3.98 -16.18
CA LYS A 247 -13.73 -4.93 -17.21
C LYS A 247 -12.66 -5.97 -17.52
N VAL A 248 -11.39 -5.55 -17.58
CA VAL A 248 -10.25 -6.44 -17.82
C VAL A 248 -9.98 -7.34 -16.61
N LEU A 249 -10.17 -6.85 -15.39
CA LEU A 249 -10.04 -7.69 -14.19
C LEU A 249 -11.16 -8.73 -14.10
N ASP A 250 -12.38 -8.38 -14.51
CA ASP A 250 -13.52 -9.30 -14.58
C ASP A 250 -13.28 -10.45 -15.56
N SER A 251 -12.65 -10.17 -16.71
CA SER A 251 -12.37 -11.20 -17.72
C SER A 251 -11.27 -12.19 -17.30
N LYS A 252 -10.32 -11.79 -16.45
CA LYS A 252 -9.13 -12.59 -16.07
C LYS A 252 -9.35 -13.65 -14.98
N LYS A 253 -10.60 -13.91 -14.53
CA LYS A 253 -10.96 -14.93 -13.50
C LYS A 253 -10.03 -14.91 -12.27
N VAL A 254 -9.85 -13.74 -11.67
CA VAL A 254 -8.97 -13.53 -10.52
C VAL A 254 -9.67 -13.92 -9.20
N SER A 255 -8.94 -14.51 -8.24
CA SER A 255 -9.51 -14.82 -6.92
C SER A 255 -9.95 -13.55 -6.16
N PRO A 256 -10.97 -13.62 -5.28
CA PRO A 256 -11.49 -12.43 -4.58
C PRO A 256 -10.44 -11.67 -3.76
N SER A 257 -9.55 -12.39 -3.06
CA SER A 257 -8.48 -11.79 -2.25
C SER A 257 -7.44 -11.06 -3.10
N LYS A 258 -7.08 -11.62 -4.26
CA LYS A 258 -6.14 -11.00 -5.19
C LYS A 258 -6.78 -9.82 -5.93
N ARG A 259 -8.07 -9.92 -6.22
CA ARG A 259 -8.88 -8.83 -6.79
C ARG A 259 -8.93 -7.62 -5.85
N GLN A 260 -9.15 -7.84 -4.55
CA GLN A 260 -9.13 -6.78 -3.54
C GLN A 260 -7.79 -6.01 -3.51
N GLN A 261 -6.66 -6.70 -3.69
CA GLN A 261 -5.34 -6.06 -3.74
C GLN A 261 -5.03 -5.37 -5.07
N LEU A 262 -5.57 -5.88 -6.17
CA LEU A 262 -5.27 -5.36 -7.51
C LEU A 262 -6.12 -4.16 -7.90
N ILE A 263 -7.39 -4.08 -7.46
CA ILE A 263 -8.30 -2.99 -7.87
C ILE A 263 -7.72 -1.60 -7.53
N PRO A 264 -7.31 -1.30 -6.28
CA PRO A 264 -6.76 0.02 -5.98
C PRO A 264 -5.48 0.32 -6.77
N LYS A 265 -4.55 -0.65 -6.84
CA LYS A 265 -3.27 -0.50 -7.56
C LYS A 265 -3.48 -0.23 -9.04
N THR A 266 -4.34 -1.01 -9.69
CA THR A 266 -4.62 -0.90 -11.12
C THR A 266 -5.35 0.39 -11.46
N ILE A 267 -6.29 0.84 -10.63
CA ILE A 267 -6.96 2.14 -10.80
C ILE A 267 -5.96 3.29 -10.62
N ILE A 268 -5.14 3.27 -9.57
CA ILE A 268 -4.10 4.31 -9.35
C ILE A 268 -3.10 4.31 -10.50
N SER A 269 -2.61 3.13 -10.93
CA SER A 269 -1.72 3.01 -12.09
C SER A 269 -2.37 3.55 -13.36
N ALA A 270 -3.64 3.23 -13.62
CA ALA A 270 -4.36 3.73 -14.80
C ALA A 270 -4.54 5.24 -14.76
N LEU A 271 -4.90 5.81 -13.60
CA LEU A 271 -5.02 7.26 -13.44
C LEU A 271 -3.66 7.97 -13.59
N ALA A 272 -2.57 7.30 -13.24
CA ALA A 272 -1.25 7.92 -13.21
C ALA A 272 -0.37 7.66 -14.44
N HIS A 273 -0.71 6.68 -15.29
CA HIS A 273 0.23 6.15 -16.30
C HIS A 273 0.77 7.22 -17.26
N ASP A 274 -0.03 8.25 -17.50
CA ASP A 274 0.16 9.23 -18.55
C ASP A 274 0.41 10.66 -18.03
N LEU A 275 0.58 10.84 -16.71
CA LEU A 275 0.81 12.14 -16.08
C LEU A 275 2.03 12.89 -16.63
N GLY A 276 3.05 12.16 -17.11
CA GLY A 276 4.24 12.74 -17.74
C GLY A 276 3.97 13.53 -19.03
N LYS A 277 2.76 13.44 -19.61
CA LYS A 277 2.32 14.28 -20.74
C LYS A 277 2.02 15.72 -20.30
N ILE A 278 1.65 15.92 -19.03
CA ILE A 278 1.30 17.22 -18.47
C ILE A 278 2.50 18.16 -18.49
N ALA A 279 2.28 19.36 -19.03
CA ALA A 279 3.37 20.29 -19.27
C ALA A 279 3.84 21.05 -18.03
N ARG A 280 2.93 21.30 -17.10
CA ARG A 280 3.20 22.03 -15.86
C ARG A 280 2.89 21.11 -14.70
N TYR A 281 3.94 20.68 -14.01
CA TYR A 281 3.82 19.91 -12.78
C TYR A 281 4.74 20.56 -11.77
N ASN A 282 4.14 21.15 -10.74
CA ASN A 282 4.84 21.79 -9.64
C ASN A 282 4.76 20.84 -8.45
N SER A 283 5.87 20.18 -8.14
CA SER A 283 5.98 19.37 -6.93
C SER A 283 6.78 20.08 -5.85
N GLN A 284 6.78 19.52 -4.64
CA GLN A 284 7.60 20.02 -3.54
C GLN A 284 9.12 19.90 -3.80
N VAL A 285 9.55 19.13 -4.81
CA VAL A 285 10.96 18.74 -5.02
C VAL A 285 11.47 19.07 -6.42
N THR A 286 10.63 19.04 -7.45
CA THR A 286 11.01 19.39 -8.82
C THR A 286 10.61 20.83 -9.15
N THR A 287 11.60 21.65 -9.51
CA THR A 287 11.34 23.00 -10.05
C THR A 287 10.74 22.89 -11.45
N ASP A 288 9.95 23.88 -11.87
CA ASP A 288 9.43 23.98 -13.24
C ASP A 288 10.55 23.86 -14.30
N SER A 289 11.75 24.41 -14.02
CA SER A 289 12.93 24.29 -14.89
C SER A 289 13.50 22.88 -14.96
N ASP A 290 13.61 22.18 -13.83
CA ASP A 290 14.10 20.79 -13.80
C ASP A 290 13.10 19.83 -14.45
N TYR A 291 11.81 20.03 -14.17
CA TYR A 291 10.73 19.26 -14.78
C TYR A 291 10.69 19.47 -16.30
N SER A 292 10.79 20.73 -16.75
CA SER A 292 10.85 21.06 -18.17
C SER A 292 12.07 20.48 -18.89
N ARG A 293 13.22 20.40 -18.20
CA ARG A 293 14.41 19.71 -18.72
C ARG A 293 14.16 18.20 -18.85
N ARG A 294 13.68 17.55 -17.78
CA ARG A 294 13.37 16.11 -17.79
C ARG A 294 12.38 15.73 -18.89
N ARG A 295 11.35 16.55 -19.15
CA ARG A 295 10.39 16.33 -20.26
C ARG A 295 11.03 16.32 -21.66
N LYS A 296 12.18 16.95 -21.83
CA LYS A 296 12.92 16.92 -23.10
C LYS A 296 13.87 15.72 -23.20
N GLU A 297 14.26 15.14 -22.07
CA GLU A 297 15.27 14.09 -21.96
C GLU A 297 14.68 12.69 -21.76
N LEU A 298 13.48 12.59 -21.21
CA LEU A 298 12.84 11.32 -20.82
C LEU A 298 11.47 11.16 -21.50
N PRO A 299 11.07 9.91 -21.82
CA PRO A 299 9.73 9.63 -22.32
C PRO A 299 8.68 9.77 -21.21
N HIS A 300 7.42 10.00 -21.58
CA HIS A 300 6.37 10.38 -20.63
C HIS A 300 6.11 9.32 -19.55
N ASN A 301 6.19 8.02 -19.88
CA ASN A 301 6.04 6.92 -18.92
C ASN A 301 7.06 6.95 -17.78
N GLU A 302 8.31 7.36 -18.05
CA GLU A 302 9.31 7.52 -17.00
C GLU A 302 8.99 8.72 -16.11
N ILE A 303 8.51 9.81 -16.70
CA ILE A 303 8.12 11.01 -15.96
C ILE A 303 6.89 10.73 -15.10
N SER A 304 5.88 10.05 -15.64
CA SER A 304 4.72 9.57 -14.89
C SER A 304 5.14 8.75 -13.67
N SER A 305 6.11 7.84 -13.83
CA SER A 305 6.62 7.03 -12.72
C SER A 305 7.25 7.87 -11.61
N ILE A 306 7.97 8.93 -11.98
CA ILE A 306 8.57 9.88 -11.02
C ILE A 306 7.47 10.65 -10.28
N ILE A 307 6.45 11.14 -11.01
CA ILE A 307 5.32 11.87 -10.42
C ILE A 307 4.59 10.99 -9.39
N VAL A 308 4.32 9.73 -9.71
CA VAL A 308 3.70 8.76 -8.79
C VAL A 308 4.53 8.57 -7.53
N GLU A 309 5.85 8.43 -7.67
CA GLU A 309 6.73 8.29 -6.51
C GLU A 309 6.71 9.55 -5.65
N GLU A 310 6.80 10.74 -6.26
CA GLU A 310 6.76 12.00 -5.52
C GLU A 310 5.45 12.17 -4.74
N ILE A 311 4.29 12.00 -5.37
CA ILE A 311 2.97 12.10 -4.69
C ILE A 311 2.86 11.04 -3.60
N GLY A 312 3.18 9.78 -3.92
CA GLY A 312 3.03 8.65 -3.01
C GLY A 312 3.90 8.75 -1.76
N PHE A 313 5.15 9.24 -1.91
CA PHE A 313 6.07 9.36 -0.79
C PHE A 313 5.89 10.64 0.03
N LEU A 314 5.69 11.78 -0.64
CA LEU A 314 5.80 13.09 0.00
C LEU A 314 4.44 13.60 0.47
N GLU A 315 3.41 13.45 -0.37
CA GLU A 315 2.07 13.95 -0.06
C GLU A 315 1.29 12.94 0.77
N VAL A 316 1.20 11.69 0.29
CA VAL A 316 0.30 10.67 0.85
C VAL A 316 0.99 9.77 1.90
N LYS A 317 2.32 9.64 1.84
CA LYS A 317 3.13 8.78 2.74
C LYS A 317 2.68 7.31 2.72
N LEU A 318 2.51 6.77 1.52
CA LEU A 318 2.26 5.34 1.28
C LEU A 318 3.52 4.50 1.51
N GLU A 319 3.34 3.19 1.70
CA GLU A 319 4.45 2.24 1.88
C GLU A 319 5.34 2.18 0.63
N LYS A 320 6.64 2.02 0.84
CA LYS A 320 7.63 2.13 -0.23
C LYS A 320 7.54 1.02 -1.25
N GLU A 321 7.31 -0.20 -0.79
CA GLU A 321 7.15 -1.38 -1.63
C GLU A 321 5.89 -1.26 -2.49
N TYR A 322 4.81 -0.72 -1.92
CA TYR A 322 3.55 -0.48 -2.61
C TYR A 322 3.70 0.55 -3.75
N ILE A 323 4.32 1.71 -3.45
CA ILE A 323 4.54 2.76 -4.46
C ILE A 323 5.46 2.29 -5.59
N LYS A 324 6.52 1.53 -5.26
CA LYS A 324 7.43 0.97 -6.28
C LYS A 324 6.75 0.03 -7.24
N GLU A 325 5.79 -0.77 -6.78
CA GLU A 325 5.05 -1.68 -7.65
C GLU A 325 4.19 -0.91 -8.67
N ILE A 326 3.49 0.13 -8.20
CA ILE A 326 2.70 1.03 -9.06
C ILE A 326 3.60 1.82 -10.01
N SER A 327 4.69 2.42 -9.51
CA SER A 327 5.60 3.22 -10.33
C SER A 327 6.28 2.38 -11.40
N GLN A 328 6.61 1.12 -11.10
CA GLN A 328 7.15 0.18 -12.08
C GLN A 328 6.13 -0.19 -13.16
N ALA A 329 4.87 -0.44 -12.78
CA ALA A 329 3.81 -0.71 -13.76
C ALA A 329 3.60 0.50 -14.70
N VAL A 330 3.54 1.70 -14.12
CA VAL A 330 3.47 2.96 -14.87
C VAL A 330 4.69 3.16 -15.76
N LYS A 331 5.90 2.87 -15.28
CA LYS A 331 7.12 3.00 -16.09
C LYS A 331 7.11 2.06 -17.31
N LEU A 332 6.52 0.88 -17.18
CA LEU A 332 6.57 -0.17 -18.20
C LEU A 332 5.33 -0.25 -19.10
N HIS A 333 4.38 0.69 -19.01
CA HIS A 333 3.09 0.56 -19.71
C HIS A 333 3.15 0.61 -21.26
N HIS A 334 4.28 1.01 -21.87
CA HIS A 334 4.52 0.88 -23.32
C HIS A 334 5.22 -0.41 -23.75
N THR A 335 5.55 -1.29 -22.79
CA THR A 335 6.24 -2.55 -23.08
C THR A 335 5.25 -3.65 -23.43
N ALA A 336 5.71 -4.70 -24.08
CA ALA A 336 4.85 -5.84 -24.40
C ALA A 336 4.28 -6.46 -23.11
N PRO A 337 2.99 -6.84 -23.09
CA PRO A 337 2.35 -7.39 -21.91
C PRO A 337 3.05 -8.67 -21.46
N SER A 338 3.47 -8.73 -20.19
CA SER A 338 4.00 -9.93 -19.56
C SER A 338 2.91 -10.63 -18.75
N PRO A 339 2.61 -11.92 -19.00
CA PRO A 339 1.61 -12.67 -18.24
C PRO A 339 1.94 -12.79 -16.75
N GLU A 340 3.22 -12.69 -16.39
CA GLU A 340 3.69 -12.85 -15.01
C GLU A 340 3.35 -11.63 -14.13
N ASN A 341 3.22 -10.44 -14.73
CA ASN A 341 2.87 -9.21 -14.03
C ASN A 341 1.41 -8.82 -14.33
N MET A 342 0.50 -9.29 -13.47
CA MET A 342 -0.94 -9.06 -13.65
C MET A 342 -1.31 -7.56 -13.64
N LEU A 343 -0.72 -6.76 -12.75
CA LEU A 343 -0.94 -5.31 -12.68
C LEU A 343 -0.59 -4.63 -14.02
N LEU A 344 0.60 -4.92 -14.55
CA LEU A 344 1.06 -4.38 -15.83
C LEU A 344 0.19 -4.86 -17.01
N SER A 345 -0.13 -6.16 -17.03
CA SER A 345 -0.95 -6.74 -18.11
C SER A 345 -2.35 -6.11 -18.18
N VAL A 346 -2.96 -5.84 -17.02
CA VAL A 346 -4.28 -5.21 -16.93
C VAL A 346 -4.21 -3.77 -17.38
N LEU A 347 -3.18 -3.03 -16.97
CA LEU A 347 -2.98 -1.63 -17.36
C LEU A 347 -2.86 -1.48 -18.88
N ILE A 348 -2.01 -2.29 -19.52
CA ILE A 348 -1.78 -2.24 -20.98
C ILE A 348 -3.06 -2.57 -21.75
N GLU A 349 -3.75 -3.64 -21.35
CA GLU A 349 -4.99 -4.07 -22.03
C GLU A 349 -6.11 -3.03 -21.85
N ALA A 350 -6.20 -2.40 -20.68
CA ALA A 350 -7.16 -1.33 -20.43
C ALA A 350 -6.87 -0.07 -21.26
N ASP A 351 -5.59 0.30 -21.44
CA ASP A 351 -5.18 1.43 -22.29
C ASP A 351 -5.51 1.18 -23.76
N TRP A 352 -5.21 -0.02 -24.27
CA TRP A 352 -5.57 -0.42 -25.63
C TRP A 352 -7.09 -0.37 -25.86
N ASN A 353 -7.87 -0.94 -24.95
CA ASN A 353 -9.33 -0.92 -25.03
C ASN A 353 -9.90 0.50 -25.00
N ALA A 354 -9.32 1.40 -24.20
CA ALA A 354 -9.71 2.81 -24.20
C ALA A 354 -9.41 3.47 -25.55
N ARG A 355 -8.19 3.25 -26.07
CA ARG A 355 -7.73 3.84 -27.33
C ARG A 355 -8.58 3.44 -28.53
N ASP A 356 -8.98 2.17 -28.61
CA ASP A 356 -9.82 1.68 -29.71
C ASP A 356 -11.20 2.35 -29.71
N ASN A 357 -11.82 2.52 -28.54
CA ASN A 357 -13.09 3.23 -28.38
C ASN A 357 -12.97 4.72 -28.73
N GLU A 358 -11.88 5.36 -28.32
CA GLU A 358 -11.59 6.77 -28.64
C GLU A 358 -11.44 6.99 -30.14
N LYS A 359 -10.70 6.11 -30.84
CA LYS A 359 -10.56 6.18 -32.30
C LYS A 359 -11.91 6.10 -33.01
N MET A 360 -12.81 5.24 -32.54
CA MET A 360 -14.18 5.15 -33.07
C MET A 360 -14.95 6.46 -32.84
N THR A 361 -14.89 7.00 -31.62
CA THR A 361 -15.53 8.28 -31.27
C THR A 361 -15.00 9.44 -32.13
N CYS A 362 -13.69 9.49 -32.37
CA CYS A 362 -13.06 10.47 -33.25
C CYS A 362 -13.62 10.38 -34.68
N ARG A 363 -13.77 9.17 -35.24
CA ARG A 363 -14.36 8.99 -36.58
C ARG A 363 -15.78 9.56 -36.65
N GLU A 364 -16.60 9.34 -35.64
CA GLU A 364 -17.97 9.86 -35.58
C GLU A 364 -18.00 11.39 -35.47
N ARG A 365 -17.15 11.98 -34.61
CA ARG A 365 -17.04 13.45 -34.49
C ARG A 365 -16.57 14.10 -35.80
N ILE A 366 -15.59 13.50 -36.48
CA ILE A 366 -15.13 13.97 -37.81
C ILE A 366 -16.27 13.92 -38.82
N LYS A 367 -17.01 12.81 -38.91
CA LYS A 367 -18.18 12.69 -39.81
C LYS A 367 -19.23 13.78 -39.54
N LYS A 368 -19.52 14.05 -38.27
CA LYS A 368 -20.49 15.08 -37.86
C LYS A 368 -20.01 16.49 -38.24
N GLU A 369 -18.75 16.84 -37.98
CA GLU A 369 -18.19 18.14 -38.36
C GLU A 369 -18.19 18.37 -39.87
N MET A 370 -17.83 17.34 -40.66
CA MET A 370 -17.90 17.42 -42.12
C MET A 370 -19.33 17.63 -42.60
N GLY A 371 -20.30 16.89 -42.05
CA GLY A 371 -21.72 17.05 -42.38
C GLY A 371 -22.25 18.45 -42.05
N GLN A 372 -21.86 19.02 -40.90
CA GLN A 372 -22.25 20.39 -40.51
C GLN A 372 -21.58 21.46 -41.38
N SER A 373 -20.31 21.27 -41.74
CA SER A 373 -19.60 22.18 -42.64
C SER A 373 -20.24 22.17 -44.04
N LEU A 374 -20.63 20.99 -44.52
CA LEU A 374 -21.32 20.82 -45.81
C LEU A 374 -22.70 21.49 -45.77
N GLU A 375 -23.48 21.30 -44.70
CA GLU A 375 -24.79 21.93 -44.54
C GLU A 375 -24.69 23.47 -44.48
N LYS A 376 -23.67 23.99 -43.79
CA LYS A 376 -23.40 25.44 -43.69
C LYS A 376 -22.96 26.03 -45.03
N GLU A 377 -22.17 25.31 -45.80
CA GLU A 377 -21.76 25.71 -47.15
C GLU A 377 -22.94 25.63 -48.14
N MET A 378 -23.76 24.58 -48.08
CA MET A 378 -25.01 24.51 -48.85
C MET A 378 -25.95 25.66 -48.52
N LYS A 379 -26.13 26.02 -47.24
CA LYS A 379 -26.95 27.18 -46.83
C LYS A 379 -26.37 28.51 -47.35
N ARG A 380 -25.04 28.66 -47.39
CA ARG A 380 -24.35 29.84 -47.97
C ARG A 380 -24.48 29.92 -49.49
N GLN A 381 -24.44 28.79 -50.19
CA GLN A 381 -24.58 28.75 -51.64
C GLN A 381 -26.04 28.91 -52.10
N ILE A 382 -27.00 28.40 -51.30
CA ILE A 382 -28.43 28.66 -51.48
C ILE A 382 -28.74 30.15 -51.24
N SER A 383 -28.11 30.82 -50.27
CA SER A 383 -28.24 32.27 -50.10
C SER A 383 -27.58 33.10 -51.21
N ASN A 384 -26.62 32.52 -51.95
CA ASN A 384 -25.89 33.17 -53.04
C ASN A 384 -26.34 32.73 -54.46
N GLY A 385 -27.44 31.96 -54.57
CA GLY A 385 -28.10 31.67 -55.85
C GLY A 385 -27.36 30.76 -56.83
N ARG A 386 -26.53 29.81 -56.37
CA ARG A 386 -25.82 28.85 -57.26
C ARG A 386 -26.06 27.42 -56.79
N THR A 387 -26.91 26.66 -57.50
CA THR A 387 -27.49 25.41 -56.99
C THR A 387 -27.07 24.14 -57.74
N GLN A 388 -26.21 24.21 -58.78
CA GLN A 388 -26.03 23.06 -59.70
C GLN A 388 -24.68 22.33 -59.70
N GLU A 389 -23.61 22.81 -59.06
CA GLU A 389 -22.29 22.12 -59.09
C GLU A 389 -22.01 21.19 -57.89
N VAL A 390 -22.87 21.17 -56.86
CA VAL A 390 -22.54 20.51 -55.56
C VAL A 390 -22.76 18.99 -55.57
N LYS A 391 -23.65 18.45 -56.41
CA LYS A 391 -23.95 17.00 -56.39
C LYS A 391 -22.81 16.12 -56.92
N GLU A 392 -21.97 16.64 -57.80
CA GLU A 392 -20.93 15.84 -58.46
C GLU A 392 -19.66 15.72 -57.61
N VAL A 393 -19.22 16.81 -56.96
CA VAL A 393 -18.04 16.81 -56.07
C VAL A 393 -18.27 16.00 -54.78
N VAL A 394 -19.51 16.00 -54.26
CA VAL A 394 -19.87 15.31 -53.00
C VAL A 394 -19.93 13.78 -53.17
N SER A 395 -20.08 13.30 -54.40
CA SER A 395 -20.14 11.86 -54.68
C SER A 395 -18.75 11.20 -54.64
N GLU A 396 -17.67 11.95 -54.87
CA GLU A 396 -16.29 11.46 -54.81
C GLU A 396 -15.68 11.54 -53.40
N GLU A 397 -16.07 12.51 -52.56
CA GLU A 397 -15.55 12.64 -51.19
C GLU A 397 -16.15 11.64 -50.18
N ILE A 398 -17.25 10.96 -50.54
CA ILE A 398 -18.00 10.02 -49.66
C ILE A 398 -17.86 8.56 -50.11
N GLN A 399 -16.96 8.23 -51.04
CA GLN A 399 -16.70 6.81 -51.35
C GLN A 399 -15.97 6.10 -50.18
N GLU A 400 -16.74 5.28 -49.47
CA GLU A 400 -16.23 4.12 -48.74
C GLU A 400 -15.49 3.21 -49.71
N GLU A 401 -14.18 3.02 -49.50
CA GLU A 401 -13.47 1.88 -50.09
C GLU A 401 -12.52 1.24 -49.07
N ALA A 402 -12.93 0.04 -48.66
CA ALA A 402 -12.14 -1.15 -48.36
C ALA A 402 -10.74 -1.00 -47.70
N LEU A 403 -10.64 -1.62 -46.51
CA LEU A 403 -9.40 -2.23 -45.99
C LEU A 403 -8.50 -2.81 -47.09
N PRO A 404 -7.18 -2.53 -47.09
CA PRO A 404 -6.22 -3.51 -47.57
C PRO A 404 -6.00 -4.55 -46.44
N LYS A 405 -6.62 -5.72 -46.59
CA LYS A 405 -6.15 -6.94 -45.92
C LYS A 405 -4.76 -7.31 -46.46
N ARG A 406 -3.71 -7.04 -45.68
CA ARG A 406 -2.44 -7.81 -45.53
C ARG A 406 -1.52 -6.93 -44.68
N THR A 407 -1.25 -7.26 -43.43
CA THR A 407 -0.20 -8.21 -43.07
C THR A 407 -0.42 -8.72 -41.64
N GLN A 408 -1.27 -9.73 -41.45
CA GLN A 408 -1.22 -10.61 -40.26
C GLN A 408 -1.49 -12.09 -40.58
N ASP A 409 -1.86 -12.41 -41.83
CA ASP A 409 -1.98 -13.80 -42.28
C ASP A 409 -0.65 -14.29 -42.86
N LYS A 410 0.30 -14.61 -41.97
CA LYS A 410 1.38 -15.58 -42.29
C LYS A 410 1.81 -16.46 -41.11
N GLU A 411 1.08 -16.43 -39.99
CA GLU A 411 1.37 -17.33 -38.86
C GLU A 411 0.14 -18.10 -38.35
N LEU A 412 -1.03 -17.96 -38.99
CA LEU A 412 -2.25 -18.69 -38.64
C LEU A 412 -2.81 -19.53 -39.80
N GLU A 413 -1.91 -20.16 -40.57
CA GLU A 413 -2.24 -21.12 -41.64
C GLU A 413 -1.70 -22.53 -41.35
N LEU A 414 -1.70 -22.92 -40.07
CA LEU A 414 -1.81 -24.31 -39.68
C LEU A 414 -3.02 -24.43 -38.76
N LEU A 415 -3.96 -25.29 -39.12
CA LEU A 415 -5.19 -25.70 -38.39
C LEU A 415 -6.49 -25.00 -38.81
N LYS A 416 -6.94 -25.25 -40.05
CA LYS A 416 -8.36 -25.47 -40.38
C LYS A 416 -8.45 -26.78 -41.18
N GLU A 417 -8.94 -27.84 -40.54
CA GLU A 417 -10.30 -28.43 -40.67
C GLU A 417 -10.55 -29.14 -42.02
N PRO A 418 -11.29 -30.27 -42.04
CA PRO A 418 -12.73 -30.18 -42.40
C PRO A 418 -13.61 -31.12 -41.55
N GLN A 419 -14.74 -30.68 -41.00
CA GLN A 419 -16.08 -30.41 -41.57
C GLN A 419 -16.95 -31.63 -41.91
N ASN A 420 -18.25 -31.41 -41.67
CA ASN A 420 -19.48 -32.16 -42.04
C ASN A 420 -19.96 -33.20 -40.99
N GLU A 421 -21.23 -33.25 -40.56
CA GLU A 421 -22.51 -32.91 -41.20
C GLU A 421 -23.62 -32.71 -40.12
N THR A 422 -24.60 -31.85 -40.39
CA THR A 422 -25.96 -31.86 -39.77
C THR A 422 -26.86 -32.77 -40.63
N PRO A 423 -28.02 -33.35 -40.18
CA PRO A 423 -29.13 -32.61 -39.54
C PRO A 423 -30.08 -33.40 -38.59
N ASN A 424 -31.04 -32.69 -37.97
CA ASN A 424 -32.50 -32.90 -38.11
C ASN A 424 -33.34 -32.82 -36.81
N GLU A 425 -34.56 -32.32 -36.99
CA GLU A 425 -35.65 -32.03 -36.05
C GLU A 425 -36.19 -33.24 -35.25
N SER A 426 -36.74 -33.00 -34.05
CA SER A 426 -38.10 -33.44 -33.66
C SER A 426 -38.48 -33.05 -32.21
N LEU A 427 -39.80 -32.97 -32.02
CA LEU A 427 -40.59 -32.50 -30.89
C LEU A 427 -40.65 -33.47 -29.68
N GLU A 428 -41.14 -32.89 -28.57
CA GLU A 428 -42.02 -33.47 -27.54
C GLU A 428 -41.44 -34.13 -26.26
N GLU A 429 -41.77 -33.46 -25.15
CA GLU A 429 -42.42 -33.94 -23.92
C GLU A 429 -41.78 -34.91 -22.90
N THR A 430 -42.17 -34.63 -21.65
CA THR A 430 -42.31 -35.48 -20.44
C THR A 430 -41.16 -35.68 -19.42
N LYS A 431 -41.36 -35.02 -18.26
CA LYS A 431 -41.52 -35.52 -16.88
C LYS A 431 -40.45 -36.43 -16.21
N GLU A 432 -39.98 -35.90 -15.08
CA GLU A 432 -39.94 -36.45 -13.71
C GLU A 432 -39.47 -37.90 -13.39
N GLU A 433 -38.58 -37.92 -12.38
CA GLU A 433 -38.41 -38.87 -11.27
C GLU A 433 -37.67 -40.22 -11.44
N ASN A 434 -36.53 -40.30 -10.73
CA ASN A 434 -36.18 -41.21 -9.60
C ASN A 434 -34.69 -41.57 -9.60
N LEU A 435 -33.95 -41.30 -8.51
CA LEU A 435 -33.57 -42.25 -7.42
C LEU A 435 -32.82 -43.49 -8.00
N THR A 436 -31.63 -43.94 -7.56
CA THR A 436 -31.24 -44.26 -6.17
C THR A 436 -29.83 -44.95 -6.11
N ILE A 437 -29.03 -44.65 -5.05
CA ILE A 437 -28.14 -45.51 -4.17
C ILE A 437 -26.95 -46.22 -4.91
N GLU A 438 -25.71 -46.42 -4.43
CA GLU A 438 -25.17 -46.88 -3.13
C GLU A 438 -23.73 -46.46 -2.82
N GLN A 439 -23.52 -46.27 -1.51
CA GLN A 439 -22.26 -46.18 -0.78
C GLN A 439 -21.73 -47.57 -0.41
N GLU A 440 -20.41 -47.74 -0.35
CA GLU A 440 -19.68 -48.57 0.64
C GLU A 440 -18.31 -47.88 0.86
N SER A 441 -18.06 -47.16 1.96
CA SER A 441 -17.63 -47.56 3.32
C SER A 441 -16.18 -48.08 3.43
N PHE A 442 -15.35 -47.44 4.27
CA PHE A 442 -14.50 -48.14 5.25
C PHE A 442 -14.02 -47.22 6.41
N VAL A 443 -14.72 -47.36 7.54
CA VAL A 443 -14.27 -47.53 8.95
C VAL A 443 -13.09 -46.71 9.50
N THR A 444 -13.36 -45.95 10.57
CA THR A 444 -12.57 -46.01 11.81
C THR A 444 -13.49 -46.02 13.04
N ASN A 445 -13.12 -46.86 14.01
CA ASN A 445 -13.94 -47.38 15.11
C ASN A 445 -14.43 -46.33 16.12
N GLU A 446 -15.72 -46.41 16.44
CA GLU A 446 -16.29 -45.96 17.71
C GLU A 446 -15.90 -46.93 18.84
N THR A 447 -15.63 -46.38 20.03
CA THR A 447 -15.79 -47.12 21.28
C THR A 447 -17.11 -46.67 21.89
N THR A 448 -18.05 -47.60 21.95
CA THR A 448 -19.43 -47.44 22.40
C THR A 448 -19.52 -47.23 23.92
N ILE A 449 -20.31 -46.25 24.35
CA ILE A 449 -21.04 -46.32 25.63
C ILE A 449 -22.52 -46.06 25.34
N ASN A 450 -23.36 -47.00 25.75
CA ASN A 450 -24.81 -47.05 25.55
C ASN A 450 -25.57 -45.83 26.10
N PRO A 451 -26.67 -45.42 25.44
CA PRO A 451 -27.60 -44.42 25.96
C PRO A 451 -28.44 -45.05 27.07
N THR A 452 -28.44 -44.45 28.25
CA THR A 452 -29.35 -44.85 29.33
C THR A 452 -30.21 -43.65 29.73
N LYS A 453 -31.53 -43.83 29.62
CA LYS A 453 -32.63 -42.98 30.10
C LYS A 453 -32.74 -41.58 29.48
N GLU A 454 -33.60 -41.49 28.46
CA GLU A 454 -34.38 -40.29 28.16
C GLU A 454 -35.18 -39.91 29.42
N THR A 455 -34.71 -38.90 30.13
CA THR A 455 -35.58 -38.01 30.88
C THR A 455 -35.92 -36.86 29.95
N ASP A 456 -37.22 -36.56 29.79
CA ASP A 456 -37.70 -35.31 29.18
C ASP A 456 -37.18 -34.12 30.00
N GLU A 457 -35.92 -33.73 29.78
CA GLU A 457 -35.35 -32.51 30.36
C GLU A 457 -35.80 -31.32 29.51
N GLU A 458 -37.07 -30.94 29.61
CA GLU A 458 -37.48 -29.61 29.19
C GLU A 458 -37.00 -28.59 30.23
N LEU A 459 -36.14 -27.65 29.81
CA LEU A 459 -35.70 -26.53 30.65
C LEU A 459 -36.91 -25.67 31.00
N SER A 460 -37.06 -25.33 32.27
CA SER A 460 -38.03 -24.34 32.71
C SER A 460 -37.74 -22.97 32.08
N ASP A 461 -38.79 -22.23 31.72
CA ASP A 461 -38.65 -20.86 31.25
C ASP A 461 -38.03 -19.98 32.34
N PHE A 462 -37.12 -19.09 31.94
CA PHE A 462 -36.41 -18.21 32.86
C PHE A 462 -37.36 -17.35 33.69
N ASP A 463 -38.47 -16.89 33.12
CA ASP A 463 -39.46 -16.09 33.85
C ASP A 463 -40.33 -16.91 34.82
N SER A 464 -40.24 -18.24 34.76
CA SER A 464 -40.87 -19.18 35.70
C SER A 464 -39.94 -19.63 36.85
N ARG A 465 -38.72 -19.09 36.91
CA ARG A 465 -37.72 -19.43 37.95
C ARG A 465 -38.19 -19.15 39.37
N SER A 466 -37.61 -19.86 40.34
CA SER A 466 -37.92 -19.60 41.74
C SER A 466 -37.29 -18.27 42.20
N PRO A 467 -38.03 -17.41 42.93
CA PRO A 467 -37.44 -16.22 43.53
C PRO A 467 -36.29 -16.52 44.52
N SER A 468 -36.15 -17.78 44.96
CA SER A 468 -35.08 -18.24 45.84
C SER A 468 -33.76 -18.58 45.12
N ASP A 469 -33.74 -18.60 43.79
CA ASP A 469 -32.56 -19.02 43.02
C ASP A 469 -31.45 -17.97 43.09
N ASP A 470 -30.29 -18.36 43.64
CA ASP A 470 -29.14 -17.46 43.76
C ASP A 470 -28.40 -17.34 42.42
N LEU A 471 -28.80 -16.34 41.63
CA LEU A 471 -28.21 -16.05 40.32
C LEU A 471 -26.80 -15.46 40.39
N GLY A 472 -26.25 -15.20 41.58
CA GLY A 472 -24.88 -14.69 41.71
C GLY A 472 -24.68 -13.21 41.36
N LEU A 473 -25.76 -12.41 41.29
CA LEU A 473 -25.69 -10.97 41.04
C LEU A 473 -24.77 -10.27 42.05
N ASN A 474 -23.94 -9.37 41.54
CA ASN A 474 -22.93 -8.62 42.30
C ASN A 474 -21.89 -9.46 43.06
N LYS A 475 -21.81 -10.78 42.81
CA LYS A 475 -20.81 -11.67 43.42
C LYS A 475 -19.63 -11.90 42.48
N ASN A 476 -18.44 -12.02 43.05
CA ASN A 476 -17.22 -12.29 42.30
C ASN A 476 -17.16 -13.77 41.86
N GLY A 477 -16.74 -14.05 40.63
CA GLY A 477 -16.63 -15.42 40.11
C GLY A 477 -17.95 -16.05 39.65
N TYR A 478 -19.05 -15.29 39.61
CA TYR A 478 -20.32 -15.72 39.03
C TYR A 478 -20.49 -15.12 37.64
N TYR A 479 -20.97 -15.94 36.71
CA TYR A 479 -21.15 -15.61 35.31
C TYR A 479 -22.52 -16.07 34.82
N VAL A 480 -23.02 -15.38 33.79
CA VAL A 480 -24.16 -15.82 32.99
C VAL A 480 -23.72 -15.97 31.55
N ALA A 481 -24.15 -17.02 30.87
CA ALA A 481 -23.97 -17.24 29.44
C ALA A 481 -25.32 -17.48 28.77
N MET A 482 -25.49 -16.96 27.55
CA MET A 482 -26.62 -17.24 26.68
C MET A 482 -26.09 -17.94 25.43
N ILE A 483 -26.64 -19.11 25.14
CA ILE A 483 -26.29 -19.95 24.00
C ILE A 483 -27.43 -19.89 22.99
N ALA A 484 -27.15 -19.39 21.79
CA ALA A 484 -28.15 -19.24 20.76
C ALA A 484 -28.54 -20.59 20.14
N THR A 485 -29.83 -20.95 20.22
CA THR A 485 -30.36 -22.24 19.73
C THR A 485 -31.33 -22.13 18.55
N ALA A 486 -31.54 -20.93 18.01
CA ALA A 486 -32.54 -20.60 16.99
C ALA A 486 -32.46 -21.37 15.65
N ALA A 487 -31.42 -22.18 15.42
CA ALA A 487 -31.22 -23.00 14.21
C ALA A 487 -31.02 -24.50 14.47
N LEU A 488 -31.22 -24.98 15.71
CA LEU A 488 -30.92 -26.37 16.11
C LEU A 488 -32.20 -27.23 16.24
N GLU A 489 -32.11 -28.48 15.80
CA GLU A 489 -33.13 -29.50 16.05
C GLU A 489 -33.27 -29.80 17.56
N LYS A 490 -34.45 -30.26 18.00
CA LYS A 490 -34.75 -30.52 19.43
C LYS A 490 -33.72 -31.46 20.07
N GLU A 491 -33.30 -32.51 19.36
CA GLU A 491 -32.30 -33.49 19.81
C GLU A 491 -30.90 -32.87 20.02
N LYS A 492 -30.48 -31.94 19.16
CA LYS A 492 -29.20 -31.23 19.28
C LYS A 492 -29.20 -30.26 20.46
N SER A 493 -30.34 -29.65 20.75
CA SER A 493 -30.52 -28.77 21.91
C SER A 493 -30.43 -29.56 23.22
N LEU A 494 -31.02 -30.76 23.30
CA LEU A 494 -30.92 -31.65 24.46
C LEU A 494 -29.47 -32.10 24.72
N LYS A 495 -28.74 -32.46 23.66
CA LYS A 495 -27.32 -32.82 23.76
C LYS A 495 -26.44 -31.65 24.21
N LEU A 496 -26.78 -30.43 23.81
CA LEU A 496 -26.08 -29.23 24.28
C LEU A 496 -26.34 -29.00 25.78
N ILE A 497 -27.56 -29.25 26.26
CA ILE A 497 -27.92 -29.15 27.68
C ILE A 497 -27.13 -30.15 28.52
N SER A 498 -27.06 -31.41 28.09
CA SER A 498 -26.29 -32.44 28.80
C SER A 498 -24.80 -32.09 28.87
N ASN A 499 -24.23 -31.61 27.76
CA ASN A 499 -22.80 -31.24 27.69
C ASN A 499 -22.49 -30.02 28.55
N ALA A 500 -23.39 -29.03 28.60
CA ALA A 500 -23.23 -27.86 29.46
C ALA A 500 -23.26 -28.25 30.94
N LYS A 501 -24.19 -29.14 31.36
CA LYS A 501 -24.23 -29.67 32.73
C LYS A 501 -22.97 -30.47 33.09
N GLU A 502 -22.47 -31.31 32.19
CA GLU A 502 -21.24 -32.06 32.41
C GLU A 502 -20.02 -31.15 32.51
N THR A 503 -19.95 -30.13 31.64
CA THR A 503 -18.81 -29.21 31.58
C THR A 503 -18.79 -28.25 32.76
N MET A 504 -19.95 -27.74 33.20
CA MET A 504 -20.07 -26.70 34.23
C MET A 504 -20.39 -27.22 35.64
N GLY A 505 -20.70 -28.51 35.77
CA GLY A 505 -21.06 -29.15 37.03
C GLY A 505 -22.53 -28.96 37.42
N THR A 506 -22.99 -29.73 38.41
CA THR A 506 -24.40 -29.76 38.86
C THR A 506 -24.88 -28.49 39.58
N GLU A 507 -23.98 -27.56 39.88
CA GLU A 507 -24.30 -26.26 40.50
C GLU A 507 -24.72 -25.19 39.47
N ALA A 508 -24.61 -25.46 38.17
CA ALA A 508 -25.03 -24.54 37.12
C ALA A 508 -26.56 -24.53 36.97
N LEU A 509 -27.17 -23.35 37.01
CA LEU A 509 -28.61 -23.18 36.78
C LEU A 509 -28.84 -22.90 35.30
N MET A 510 -29.78 -23.62 34.69
CA MET A 510 -30.08 -23.51 33.26
C MET A 510 -31.56 -23.22 33.03
N TYR A 511 -31.85 -22.32 32.09
CA TYR A 511 -33.21 -21.89 31.78
C TYR A 511 -33.38 -21.69 30.27
N ASN A 512 -34.63 -21.80 29.80
CA ASN A 512 -34.99 -21.31 28.47
C ASN A 512 -35.31 -19.82 28.53
N HIS A 513 -34.76 -19.01 27.62
CA HIS A 513 -35.16 -17.62 27.45
C HIS A 513 -35.27 -17.30 25.96
N LYS A 514 -36.48 -16.98 25.49
CA LYS A 514 -36.77 -16.62 24.10
C LYS A 514 -36.23 -17.63 23.08
N GLY A 515 -36.23 -18.92 23.42
CA GLY A 515 -35.72 -19.98 22.55
C GLY A 515 -34.20 -20.09 22.50
N ASN A 516 -33.48 -19.50 23.47
CA ASN A 516 -32.06 -19.66 23.74
C ASN A 516 -31.84 -20.31 25.12
N ILE A 517 -30.67 -20.91 25.33
CA ILE A 517 -30.31 -21.53 26.61
C ILE A 517 -29.51 -20.53 27.45
N LEU A 518 -30.05 -20.15 28.61
CA LEU A 518 -29.31 -19.41 29.65
C LEU A 518 -28.62 -20.39 30.58
N VAL A 519 -27.39 -20.07 30.97
CA VAL A 519 -26.61 -20.81 31.95
C VAL A 519 -25.97 -19.86 32.95
N PHE A 520 -26.26 -20.06 34.23
CA PHE A 520 -25.62 -19.37 35.35
C PHE A 520 -24.66 -20.31 36.04
N PHE A 521 -23.42 -19.90 36.21
CA PHE A 521 -22.38 -20.77 36.72
C PHE A 521 -21.27 -19.99 37.42
N LYS A 522 -20.44 -20.73 38.17
CA LYS A 522 -19.29 -20.19 38.89
C LYS A 522 -17.99 -20.58 38.17
N SER A 523 -17.07 -19.64 38.07
CA SER A 523 -15.73 -19.88 37.52
C SER A 523 -14.69 -19.03 38.23
N GLU A 524 -13.46 -19.53 38.31
CA GLU A 524 -12.36 -18.90 39.05
C GLU A 524 -11.81 -17.66 38.33
N SER A 525 -11.89 -17.61 36.99
CA SER A 525 -11.33 -16.53 36.20
C SER A 525 -11.96 -16.42 34.81
N ILE A 526 -11.80 -15.26 34.16
CA ILE A 526 -12.27 -15.03 32.79
C ILE A 526 -11.65 -16.04 31.79
N PRO A 527 -10.33 -16.31 31.79
CA PRO A 527 -9.74 -17.31 30.89
C PRO A 527 -10.26 -18.74 31.12
N SER A 528 -10.51 -19.10 32.38
CA SER A 528 -11.12 -20.39 32.73
C SER A 528 -12.56 -20.48 32.20
N THR A 529 -13.31 -19.39 32.31
CA THR A 529 -14.66 -19.25 31.76
C THR A 529 -14.69 -19.39 30.24
N GLU A 530 -13.78 -18.70 29.53
CA GLU A 530 -13.65 -18.81 28.07
C GLU A 530 -13.30 -20.23 27.64
N THR A 531 -12.38 -20.88 28.34
CA THR A 531 -11.99 -22.27 28.07
C THR A 531 -13.18 -23.21 28.25
N MET A 532 -13.98 -23.02 29.29
CA MET A 532 -15.17 -23.81 29.59
C MET A 532 -16.26 -23.64 28.52
N LEU A 533 -16.53 -22.39 28.11
CA LEU A 533 -17.52 -22.07 27.08
C LEU A 533 -17.07 -22.52 25.68
N ASN A 534 -15.77 -22.43 25.37
CA ASN A 534 -15.20 -22.92 24.11
C ASN A 534 -15.31 -24.45 24.00
N LYS A 535 -15.21 -25.20 25.11
CA LYS A 535 -15.50 -26.64 25.09
C LYS A 535 -16.95 -26.92 24.68
N ILE A 536 -17.91 -26.16 25.22
CA ILE A 536 -19.33 -26.29 24.86
C ILE A 536 -19.56 -25.91 23.39
N PHE A 537 -18.91 -24.83 22.92
CA PHE A 537 -18.93 -24.41 21.52
C PHE A 537 -18.37 -25.46 20.56
N LEU A 538 -17.29 -26.17 20.93
CA LEU A 538 -16.71 -27.23 20.10
C LEU A 538 -17.68 -28.40 19.87
N PHE A 539 -18.55 -28.70 20.83
CA PHE A 539 -19.55 -29.76 20.67
C PHE A 539 -20.68 -29.38 19.72
N GLN A 540 -21.10 -28.11 19.70
CA GLN A 540 -22.05 -27.56 18.73
C GLN A 540 -21.73 -26.07 18.48
N PRO A 541 -21.26 -25.69 17.27
CA PRO A 541 -20.89 -24.32 16.98
C PRO A 541 -22.13 -23.42 16.99
N SER A 542 -22.31 -22.69 18.08
CA SER A 542 -23.44 -21.79 18.36
C SER A 542 -22.91 -20.42 18.81
N LYS A 543 -23.71 -19.36 18.72
CA LYS A 543 -23.28 -18.07 19.28
C LYS A 543 -23.44 -18.12 20.80
N ILE A 544 -22.36 -17.85 21.55
CA ILE A 544 -22.36 -17.86 23.01
C ILE A 544 -21.91 -16.50 23.51
N GLY A 545 -22.81 -15.75 24.13
CA GLY A 545 -22.49 -14.50 24.81
C GLY A 545 -22.44 -14.72 26.32
N TYR A 546 -21.42 -14.25 27.02
CA TYR A 546 -21.33 -14.40 28.47
C TYR A 546 -20.88 -13.12 29.18
N LEU A 547 -21.27 -12.94 30.43
CA LEU A 547 -21.06 -11.74 31.23
C LEU A 547 -20.68 -12.12 32.66
N HIS A 548 -19.66 -11.47 33.20
CA HIS A 548 -19.35 -11.53 34.63
C HIS A 548 -20.46 -10.79 35.41
N LEU A 549 -20.87 -11.25 36.59
CA LEU A 549 -22.00 -10.67 37.35
C LEU A 549 -21.63 -9.70 38.48
N LYS A 550 -20.35 -9.58 38.86
CA LYS A 550 -19.86 -8.56 39.81
C LYS A 550 -20.22 -7.12 39.40
N GLY A 551 -20.91 -6.34 40.23
CA GLY A 551 -21.36 -5.00 39.86
C GLY A 551 -22.62 -4.96 38.98
N GLU A 552 -23.18 -6.12 38.59
CA GLU A 552 -24.50 -6.20 37.98
C GLU A 552 -25.57 -6.37 39.07
N ASN A 553 -26.50 -5.42 39.15
CA ASN A 553 -27.56 -5.40 40.17
C ASN A 553 -28.92 -5.85 39.61
N ASN A 554 -29.06 -6.00 38.29
CA ASN A 554 -30.31 -6.36 37.64
C ASN A 554 -30.04 -7.38 36.54
N ILE A 555 -30.60 -8.58 36.71
CA ILE A 555 -30.38 -9.67 35.75
C ILE A 555 -30.95 -9.38 34.36
N TYR A 556 -32.11 -8.73 34.25
CA TYR A 556 -32.70 -8.41 32.95
C TYR A 556 -31.85 -7.39 32.17
N ALA A 557 -31.21 -6.46 32.88
CA ALA A 557 -30.24 -5.54 32.26
C ALA A 557 -28.98 -6.28 31.78
N SER A 558 -28.51 -7.25 32.55
CA SER A 558 -27.40 -8.14 32.16
C SER A 558 -27.76 -9.01 30.96
N LEU A 559 -28.98 -9.54 30.88
CA LEU A 559 -29.45 -10.31 29.73
C LEU A 559 -29.60 -9.43 28.48
N ALA A 560 -30.14 -8.22 28.60
CA ALA A 560 -30.22 -7.29 27.48
C ALA A 560 -28.82 -6.92 26.91
N LYS A 561 -27.81 -6.79 27.78
CA LYS A 561 -26.40 -6.61 27.36
C LYS A 561 -25.91 -7.79 26.51
N ILE A 562 -26.26 -9.02 26.88
CA ILE A 562 -25.85 -10.23 26.17
C ILE A 562 -26.64 -10.40 24.86
N GLU A 563 -27.94 -10.11 24.86
CA GLU A 563 -28.80 -10.15 23.67
C GLU A 563 -28.32 -9.18 22.59
N ASN A 564 -28.05 -7.92 22.96
CA ASN A 564 -27.53 -6.91 22.02
C ASN A 564 -26.21 -7.35 21.37
N VAL A 565 -25.33 -8.01 22.13
CA VAL A 565 -24.06 -8.52 21.61
C VAL A 565 -24.27 -9.73 20.68
N LEU A 566 -25.27 -10.57 20.94
CA LEU A 566 -25.61 -11.72 20.11
C LEU A 566 -26.31 -11.35 18.79
N GLU A 567 -27.06 -10.24 18.79
CA GLU A 567 -27.73 -9.67 17.60
C GLU A 567 -26.72 -8.97 16.65
N ASP A 568 -25.68 -8.32 17.17
CA ASP A 568 -24.81 -7.42 16.38
C ASP A 568 -23.65 -8.10 15.58
N SER A 569 -23.16 -9.34 15.82
CA SER A 569 -22.11 -10.01 14.97
C SER A 569 -21.75 -11.50 15.27
N GLU A 570 -21.13 -12.17 14.27
CA GLU A 570 -20.40 -13.48 14.12
C GLU A 570 -20.60 -14.71 15.06
N VAL A 571 -20.29 -15.92 14.55
CA VAL A 571 -20.31 -17.22 15.27
C VAL A 571 -19.12 -17.35 16.23
N GLY A 572 -19.33 -17.65 17.52
CA GLY A 572 -18.25 -17.85 18.51
C GLY A 572 -18.64 -17.56 19.97
N VAL A 573 -17.66 -17.55 20.88
CA VAL A 573 -17.80 -17.21 22.31
C VAL A 573 -17.38 -15.75 22.56
N VAL A 574 -18.24 -14.93 23.17
CA VAL A 574 -18.05 -13.48 23.31
C VAL A 574 -18.26 -13.02 24.76
N ASN A 575 -17.29 -12.27 25.30
CA ASN A 575 -17.37 -11.65 26.63
C ASN A 575 -18.02 -10.26 26.60
N CYS A 576 -19.12 -10.09 27.31
CA CYS A 576 -19.80 -8.82 27.50
C CYS A 576 -19.09 -8.04 28.62
N LYS A 577 -18.40 -6.94 28.32
CA LYS A 577 -17.62 -6.18 29.33
C LYS A 577 -18.54 -5.45 30.32
N GLN A 578 -18.18 -5.44 31.60
CA GLN A 578 -18.83 -4.63 32.64
C GLN A 578 -18.36 -3.17 32.56
N GLU A 579 -19.28 -2.23 32.36
CA GLU A 579 -19.00 -0.79 32.38
C GLU A 579 -18.62 -0.32 33.79
N LYS A 580 -17.50 0.42 33.91
CA LYS A 580 -17.15 1.13 35.15
C LYS A 580 -17.85 2.48 35.20
N GLN A 581 -18.44 2.77 36.35
CA GLN A 581 -19.15 3.99 36.71
C GLN A 581 -18.46 5.28 36.22
N LEU A 582 -19.19 6.06 35.43
CA LEU A 582 -18.96 7.48 35.15
C LEU A 582 -20.22 8.23 35.60
N GLU A 583 -20.02 9.35 36.29
CA GLU A 583 -21.06 10.37 36.54
C GLU A 583 -21.66 10.89 35.22
N PRO A 584 -22.89 11.44 35.25
CA PRO A 584 -23.90 11.17 34.24
C PRO A 584 -23.59 11.89 32.93
N LEU A 585 -23.11 11.13 31.96
CA LEU A 585 -23.01 11.56 30.56
C LEU A 585 -24.08 10.83 29.75
N ARG A 586 -24.84 11.68 29.05
CA ARG A 586 -26.00 11.35 28.23
C ARG A 586 -25.65 10.29 27.18
N ASN A 587 -26.66 9.47 26.87
CA ASN A 587 -26.79 8.65 25.67
C ASN A 587 -26.08 9.27 24.45
N THR A 588 -24.93 8.73 24.02
CA THR A 588 -24.36 8.84 22.67
C THR A 588 -23.05 8.03 22.63
N ASP A 589 -23.07 6.72 22.34
CA ASP A 589 -21.82 5.96 22.11
C ASP A 589 -21.90 4.88 21.00
N LYS A 590 -22.90 4.97 20.12
CA LYS A 590 -22.81 4.39 18.77
C LYS A 590 -22.52 5.45 17.69
N GLU A 591 -22.81 6.73 17.94
CA GLU A 591 -22.42 7.84 17.05
C GLU A 591 -20.97 8.28 17.24
N SER A 592 -20.37 8.15 18.44
CA SER A 592 -19.07 8.77 18.76
C SER A 592 -17.84 8.13 18.08
N ILE A 593 -17.87 6.83 17.75
CA ILE A 593 -16.75 6.16 17.06
C ILE A 593 -16.79 6.40 15.54
N GLY A 594 -18.01 6.41 14.97
CA GLY A 594 -18.26 6.81 13.59
C GLY A 594 -17.91 8.27 13.38
N GLU A 595 -18.46 9.17 14.20
CA GLU A 595 -18.19 10.61 14.17
C GLU A 595 -16.72 10.95 14.45
N SER A 596 -16.04 10.29 15.39
CA SER A 596 -14.63 10.59 15.67
C SER A 596 -13.71 10.21 14.50
N LYS A 597 -13.99 9.10 13.79
CA LYS A 597 -13.19 8.69 12.62
C LYS A 597 -13.60 9.43 11.35
N VAL A 598 -14.89 9.73 11.19
CA VAL A 598 -15.40 10.62 10.14
C VAL A 598 -14.76 12.00 10.29
N LEU A 599 -14.70 12.56 11.50
CA LEU A 599 -14.04 13.83 11.79
C LEU A 599 -12.53 13.75 11.59
N GLU A 600 -11.87 12.65 11.94
CA GLU A 600 -10.43 12.45 11.71
C GLU A 600 -10.09 12.36 10.21
N MET A 601 -10.94 11.68 9.44
CA MET A 601 -10.83 11.56 7.99
C MET A 601 -11.22 12.88 7.28
N GLU A 602 -12.29 13.55 7.71
CA GLU A 602 -12.63 14.91 7.26
C GLU A 602 -11.49 15.89 7.55
N ASN A 603 -10.85 15.82 8.72
CA ASN A 603 -9.69 16.65 9.04
C ASN A 603 -8.46 16.27 8.20
N SER A 604 -8.22 14.98 7.95
CA SER A 604 -7.17 14.47 7.06
C SER A 604 -7.37 14.99 5.63
N PHE A 605 -8.60 14.94 5.10
CA PHE A 605 -8.97 15.49 3.80
C PHE A 605 -8.96 17.02 3.80
N LYS A 606 -9.38 17.69 4.87
CA LYS A 606 -9.31 19.15 5.00
C LYS A 606 -7.87 19.65 5.08
N ASN A 607 -6.96 18.88 5.67
CA ASN A 607 -5.52 19.13 5.65
C ASN A 607 -4.89 18.89 4.27
N VAL A 608 -5.33 17.85 3.54
CA VAL A 608 -4.96 17.64 2.12
C VAL A 608 -5.51 18.76 1.23
N MET A 609 -6.72 19.24 1.53
CA MET A 609 -7.35 20.37 0.86
C MET A 609 -6.64 21.68 1.16
N GLN A 610 -6.15 21.83 2.39
CA GLN A 610 -5.33 22.95 2.81
C GLN A 610 -3.94 22.89 2.15
N SER A 611 -3.31 21.71 2.01
CA SER A 611 -2.05 21.56 1.28
C SER A 611 -2.21 21.78 -0.24
N LEU A 612 -3.33 21.34 -0.83
CA LEU A 612 -3.70 21.60 -2.22
C LEU A 612 -4.06 23.08 -2.46
N ALA A 613 -4.77 23.72 -1.52
CA ALA A 613 -5.05 25.15 -1.53
C ALA A 613 -3.76 25.96 -1.38
N GLU A 614 -2.83 25.56 -0.52
CA GLU A 614 -1.48 26.12 -0.38
C GLU A 614 -0.65 25.92 -1.66
N THR A 615 -0.89 24.84 -2.42
CA THR A 615 -0.29 24.61 -3.74
C THR A 615 -0.88 25.54 -4.81
N LYS A 616 -2.17 25.90 -4.71
CA LYS A 616 -2.80 26.96 -5.51
C LYS A 616 -2.38 28.38 -5.04
N GLN A 617 -2.11 28.58 -3.76
CA GLN A 617 -1.68 29.87 -3.16
C GLN A 617 -0.19 30.19 -3.46
N LYS A 618 0.65 29.16 -3.63
CA LYS A 618 2.05 29.30 -4.08
C LYS A 618 2.24 30.03 -5.41
N THR A 619 1.17 30.19 -6.22
CA THR A 619 1.24 30.98 -7.46
C THR A 619 1.06 32.50 -7.24
N ASP A 620 0.55 32.97 -6.07
CA ASP A 620 0.47 34.40 -5.72
C ASP A 620 1.56 34.81 -4.69
N ASP A 621 2.00 33.89 -3.81
CA ASP A 621 2.95 34.18 -2.71
C ASP A 621 4.43 34.23 -3.12
N ASN A 622 4.78 33.72 -4.30
CA ASN A 622 6.15 33.76 -4.84
C ASN A 622 6.38 34.93 -5.82
N GLN A 623 5.41 35.84 -5.94
CA GLN A 623 5.59 37.03 -6.78
C GLN A 623 6.69 37.92 -6.19
N GLU A 624 7.64 38.32 -7.03
CA GLU A 624 8.72 39.23 -6.67
C GLU A 624 8.35 40.65 -7.12
N SER A 625 8.53 41.63 -6.24
CA SER A 625 8.40 43.04 -6.61
C SER A 625 9.78 43.70 -6.45
N PRO A 626 10.42 44.12 -7.56
CA PRO A 626 11.72 44.77 -7.49
C PRO A 626 11.62 46.12 -6.79
N PHE A 627 12.57 46.40 -5.90
CA PHE A 627 12.71 47.69 -5.23
C PHE A 627 14.20 47.98 -4.98
N ASN A 628 14.53 49.23 -4.69
CA ASN A 628 15.91 49.61 -4.36
C ASN A 628 16.26 49.17 -2.94
N ALA A 629 16.57 47.88 -2.79
CA ALA A 629 16.89 47.27 -1.50
C ALA A 629 18.14 47.87 -0.85
N GLU A 630 19.13 48.27 -1.65
CA GLU A 630 20.40 48.83 -1.19
C GLU A 630 20.19 50.11 -0.37
N LYS A 631 19.28 50.98 -0.82
CA LYS A 631 18.90 52.21 -0.11
C LYS A 631 18.40 51.94 1.32
N PHE A 632 17.77 50.79 1.57
CA PHE A 632 17.12 50.47 2.84
C PHE A 632 17.93 49.50 3.72
N LEU A 633 19.07 48.99 3.25
CA LEU A 633 19.88 47.98 3.96
C LEU A 633 20.21 48.38 5.39
N SER A 634 20.72 49.60 5.59
CA SER A 634 21.12 50.09 6.92
C SER A 634 19.94 50.14 7.90
N ALA A 635 18.78 50.62 7.44
CA ALA A 635 17.57 50.69 8.24
C ALA A 635 17.04 49.29 8.60
N ILE A 636 17.03 48.37 7.62
CA ILE A 636 16.61 46.98 7.83
C ILE A 636 17.52 46.30 8.87
N PHE A 637 18.84 46.44 8.72
CA PHE A 637 19.82 45.81 9.62
C PHE A 637 19.79 46.39 11.03
N SER A 638 19.53 47.69 11.19
CA SER A 638 19.35 48.31 12.51
C SER A 638 18.14 47.70 13.23
N LYS A 639 16.98 47.65 12.56
CA LYS A 639 15.75 47.10 13.13
C LYS A 639 15.86 45.63 13.49
N ILE A 640 16.56 44.83 12.67
CA ILE A 640 16.85 43.43 13.00
C ILE A 640 17.68 43.35 14.29
N LYS A 641 18.75 44.15 14.41
CA LYS A 641 19.66 44.14 15.57
C LYS A 641 18.96 44.50 16.88
N GLU A 642 18.04 45.46 16.84
CA GLU A 642 17.29 45.91 18.02
C GLU A 642 16.43 44.81 18.63
N LYS A 643 15.91 43.88 17.82
CA LYS A 643 14.93 42.87 18.24
C LYS A 643 15.50 41.45 18.41
N ILE A 644 16.83 41.30 18.44
CA ILE A 644 17.45 39.98 18.65
C ILE A 644 17.18 39.46 20.07
N SER A 645 16.68 38.22 20.12
CA SER A 645 16.26 37.51 21.32
C SER A 645 15.02 38.09 22.01
N GLU A 646 14.23 38.92 21.31
CA GLU A 646 12.94 39.41 21.81
C GLU A 646 11.77 38.53 21.33
N VAL A 647 10.77 38.37 22.19
CA VAL A 647 9.58 37.56 21.93
C VAL A 647 8.61 38.36 21.04
N SER A 648 8.05 37.71 20.03
CA SER A 648 7.02 38.29 19.16
C SER A 648 5.66 38.21 19.82
N HIS A 649 4.89 39.30 19.80
CA HIS A 649 3.52 39.32 20.34
C HIS A 649 2.46 38.83 19.33
N ALA A 650 2.79 38.75 18.04
CA ALA A 650 1.86 38.44 16.95
C ALA A 650 1.89 36.97 16.51
N SER A 651 2.91 36.22 16.91
CA SER A 651 3.10 34.80 16.60
C SER A 651 3.75 34.12 17.80
N SER A 652 3.47 32.84 18.05
CA SER A 652 4.03 32.08 19.18
C SER A 652 5.53 31.79 19.02
N GLY A 653 6.36 32.83 18.94
CA GLY A 653 7.79 32.76 18.62
C GLY A 653 8.59 34.03 18.93
N PHE A 654 9.72 34.22 18.25
CA PHE A 654 10.67 35.33 18.46
C PHE A 654 10.77 36.23 17.21
N TYR A 655 11.21 37.48 17.37
CA TYR A 655 11.46 38.37 16.22
C TYR A 655 12.72 37.97 15.45
N ALA A 656 13.82 37.73 16.16
CA ALA A 656 15.06 37.22 15.61
C ALA A 656 15.82 36.38 16.65
N LEU A 657 16.42 35.27 16.22
CA LEU A 657 17.14 34.34 17.11
C LEU A 657 18.60 34.15 16.70
N PRO A 658 19.55 34.19 17.66
CA PRO A 658 20.93 33.81 17.41
C PRO A 658 21.05 32.29 17.22
N TYR A 659 21.67 31.85 16.13
CA TYR A 659 22.02 30.44 15.89
C TYR A 659 23.53 30.29 15.72
N LYS A 660 24.21 30.07 16.86
CA LYS A 660 25.68 30.04 16.94
C LYS A 660 26.30 28.93 16.09
N ALA A 661 25.69 27.74 16.02
CA ALA A 661 26.27 26.57 15.35
C ALA A 661 26.59 26.80 13.86
N ARG A 662 25.82 27.67 13.17
CA ARG A 662 26.10 28.09 11.78
C ARG A 662 26.46 29.56 11.64
N GLY A 663 26.62 30.29 12.74
CA GLY A 663 26.89 31.73 12.72
C GLY A 663 25.78 32.53 12.02
N ARG A 664 24.51 32.26 12.33
CA ARG A 664 23.34 32.90 11.71
C ARG A 664 22.51 33.68 12.71
N ILE A 665 21.78 34.68 12.23
CA ILE A 665 20.63 35.29 12.91
C ILE A 665 19.37 34.87 12.15
N LEU A 666 18.50 34.12 12.81
CA LEU A 666 17.25 33.60 12.26
C LEU A 666 16.15 34.64 12.44
N VAL A 667 15.93 35.47 11.43
CA VAL A 667 14.92 36.56 11.46
C VAL A 667 13.57 36.01 11.04
N SER A 668 12.52 36.21 11.83
CA SER A 668 11.18 35.74 11.48
C SER A 668 10.71 36.30 10.14
N GLY A 669 10.07 35.46 9.31
CA GLY A 669 9.55 35.88 8.01
C GLY A 669 8.53 37.02 8.10
N GLN A 670 7.64 36.97 9.10
CA GLN A 670 6.65 38.02 9.35
C GLN A 670 7.34 39.32 9.80
N PHE A 671 8.32 39.21 10.70
CA PHE A 671 9.04 40.39 11.19
C PHE A 671 9.80 41.12 10.08
N LEU A 672 10.45 40.38 9.17
CA LEU A 672 11.11 41.01 8.02
C LEU A 672 10.09 41.68 7.09
N ASN A 673 8.90 41.08 6.93
CA ASN A 673 7.83 41.68 6.15
C ASN A 673 7.40 43.03 6.73
N ASP A 674 7.20 43.08 8.06
CA ASP A 674 6.81 44.31 8.76
C ASP A 674 7.88 45.40 8.63
N ILE A 675 9.17 45.04 8.74
CA ILE A 675 10.28 45.97 8.52
C ILE A 675 10.23 46.53 7.09
N ILE A 676 10.02 45.68 6.08
CA ILE A 676 9.98 46.09 4.67
C ILE A 676 8.77 46.97 4.39
N ALA A 677 7.60 46.66 4.95
CA ALA A 677 6.41 47.49 4.86
C ALA A 677 6.67 48.89 5.44
N GLU A 678 7.34 48.95 6.60
CA GLU A 678 7.66 50.21 7.28
C GLU A 678 8.68 51.05 6.51
N VAL A 679 9.83 50.47 6.13
CA VAL A 679 10.92 51.23 5.49
C VAL A 679 10.58 51.62 4.05
N THR A 680 9.74 50.84 3.37
CA THR A 680 9.35 51.10 1.97
C THR A 680 7.95 51.73 1.83
N GLN A 681 7.26 51.97 2.94
CA GLN A 681 5.92 52.59 3.02
C GLN A 681 4.91 51.95 2.05
N CYS A 682 4.81 50.62 2.07
CA CYS A 682 3.90 49.87 1.20
C CYS A 682 2.90 49.03 1.99
N SER A 683 1.90 48.47 1.30
CA SER A 683 0.96 47.52 1.90
C SER A 683 1.66 46.23 2.30
N GLN A 684 1.10 45.48 3.26
CA GLN A 684 1.65 44.19 3.70
C GLN A 684 1.78 43.16 2.57
N LYS A 685 0.83 43.14 1.62
CA LYS A 685 0.89 42.27 0.43
C LYS A 685 2.03 42.66 -0.52
N GLU A 686 2.34 43.95 -0.64
CA GLU A 686 3.45 44.43 -1.46
C GLU A 686 4.81 44.25 -0.76
N ALA A 687 4.84 44.40 0.56
CA ALA A 687 6.02 44.14 1.38
C ALA A 687 6.48 42.68 1.25
N GLU A 688 5.53 41.74 1.15
CA GLU A 688 5.82 40.32 0.99
C GLU A 688 6.53 40.03 -0.34
N LYS A 689 6.06 40.65 -1.42
CA LYS A 689 6.70 40.53 -2.75
C LYS A 689 8.10 41.15 -2.78
N ARG A 690 8.28 42.27 -2.07
CA ARG A 690 9.59 42.94 -1.91
C ARG A 690 10.52 42.14 -1.01
N LYS A 691 10.02 41.49 0.06
CA LYS A 691 10.76 40.54 0.90
C LYS A 691 11.32 39.39 0.07
N ASN A 692 10.50 38.80 -0.80
CA ASN A 692 10.95 37.72 -1.69
C ASN A 692 12.06 38.19 -2.64
N PHE A 693 11.89 39.36 -3.27
CA PHE A 693 12.93 39.99 -4.08
C PHE A 693 14.22 40.25 -3.28
N PHE A 694 14.11 40.78 -2.07
CA PHE A 694 15.24 41.03 -1.17
C PHE A 694 16.01 39.75 -0.82
N VAL A 695 15.28 38.67 -0.48
CA VAL A 695 15.88 37.37 -0.15
C VAL A 695 16.61 36.79 -1.36
N LYS A 696 16.05 36.90 -2.56
CA LYS A 696 16.72 36.47 -3.79
C LYS A 696 17.98 37.26 -4.08
N GLN A 697 17.91 38.59 -3.96
CA GLN A 697 19.02 39.49 -4.25
C GLN A 697 20.22 39.21 -3.35
N TYR A 698 20.01 38.93 -2.06
CA TYR A 698 21.10 38.76 -1.08
C TYR A 698 21.32 37.32 -0.61
N GLY A 699 20.51 36.35 -1.06
CA GLY A 699 20.62 34.95 -0.65
C GLY A 699 21.07 33.98 -1.74
N SER A 700 21.04 34.40 -3.01
CA SER A 700 21.47 33.57 -4.14
C SER A 700 22.97 33.24 -4.04
N LYS A 701 23.38 32.08 -4.58
CA LYS A 701 24.80 31.66 -4.55
C LYS A 701 25.71 32.63 -5.30
N GLU A 702 25.17 33.33 -6.29
CA GLU A 702 25.86 34.30 -7.14
C GLU A 702 25.78 35.74 -6.61
N SER A 703 25.02 35.99 -5.53
CA SER A 703 24.88 37.32 -4.94
C SER A 703 26.22 37.83 -4.41
N ASN A 704 26.57 39.07 -4.76
CA ASN A 704 27.71 39.77 -4.21
C ASN A 704 27.31 41.22 -3.85
N PRO A 705 27.23 41.59 -2.56
CA PRO A 705 27.46 40.75 -1.38
C PRO A 705 26.33 39.76 -1.10
N ARG A 706 26.65 38.65 -0.43
CA ARG A 706 25.67 37.65 0.04
C ARG A 706 25.47 37.77 1.54
N PHE A 707 24.24 38.02 1.97
CA PHE A 707 23.88 38.20 3.37
C PHE A 707 23.01 37.08 3.93
N ILE A 708 22.31 36.33 3.08
CA ILE A 708 21.34 35.31 3.49
C ILE A 708 21.82 33.92 3.05
N PHE A 709 21.68 32.96 3.96
CA PHE A 709 22.17 31.59 3.80
C PHE A 709 21.11 30.59 4.24
N ASP A 710 21.33 29.30 3.96
CA ASP A 710 20.46 28.22 4.42
C ASP A 710 18.98 28.36 3.93
N ILE A 711 18.80 28.95 2.73
CA ILE A 711 17.52 29.03 2.00
C ILE A 711 17.71 28.46 0.58
N ALA A 712 16.77 27.63 0.13
CA ALA A 712 16.77 27.04 -1.21
C ALA A 712 16.11 27.97 -2.26
N ILE A 713 16.67 29.15 -2.46
CA ILE A 713 16.12 30.18 -3.38
C ILE A 713 15.97 29.66 -4.81
N THR A 714 16.89 28.80 -5.27
CA THR A 714 16.81 28.16 -6.60
C THR A 714 15.61 27.22 -6.75
N LYS A 715 14.97 26.84 -5.64
CA LYS A 715 13.75 26.02 -5.59
C LYS A 715 12.48 26.86 -5.31
N GLY A 716 12.56 28.19 -5.44
CA GLY A 716 11.41 29.09 -5.25
C GLY A 716 11.02 29.34 -3.78
N PHE A 717 11.91 29.06 -2.82
CA PHE A 717 11.67 29.33 -1.40
C PHE A 717 12.37 30.61 -0.96
N TYR A 718 11.64 31.46 -0.22
CA TYR A 718 12.15 32.71 0.36
C TYR A 718 12.26 32.67 1.88
N THR A 719 11.91 31.55 2.52
CA THR A 719 12.05 31.30 3.96
C THR A 719 12.63 29.91 4.23
N SER A 720 13.07 29.68 5.46
CA SER A 720 13.65 28.46 5.98
C SER A 720 12.93 28.08 7.28
N VAL A 721 12.87 26.79 7.61
CA VAL A 721 12.18 26.30 8.81
C VAL A 721 13.20 25.70 9.77
N TYR A 722 13.11 26.08 11.04
CA TYR A 722 13.90 25.53 12.15
C TYR A 722 12.96 25.08 13.26
N TYR A 723 13.38 24.11 14.07
CA TYR A 723 12.66 23.71 15.27
C TYR A 723 13.22 24.41 16.51
N LEU A 724 12.33 25.03 17.28
CA LEU A 724 12.58 25.46 18.64
C LEU A 724 12.12 24.34 19.57
N VAL A 725 13.08 23.68 20.21
CA VAL A 725 12.84 22.59 21.16
C VAL A 725 12.89 23.17 22.57
N ASP A 726 11.77 23.12 23.28
CA ASP A 726 11.70 23.58 24.67
C ASP A 726 12.37 22.60 25.64
N ARG A 727 12.47 22.97 26.92
CA ARG A 727 13.06 22.12 27.98
C ARG A 727 12.31 20.79 28.20
N LYS A 728 11.04 20.70 27.77
CA LYS A 728 10.20 19.50 27.88
C LYS A 728 10.28 18.63 26.61
N GLY A 729 11.07 19.03 25.61
CA GLY A 729 11.22 18.33 24.34
C GLY A 729 10.15 18.64 23.30
N LYS A 730 9.22 19.58 23.56
CA LYS A 730 8.21 20.00 22.59
C LYS A 730 8.89 20.79 21.47
N LYS A 731 8.66 20.37 20.23
CA LYS A 731 9.19 21.04 19.03
C LYS A 731 8.16 22.02 18.49
N THR A 732 8.56 23.26 18.27
CA THR A 732 7.75 24.29 17.64
C THR A 732 8.47 24.77 16.38
N GLU A 733 7.75 24.86 15.26
CA GLU A 733 8.32 25.32 13.99
C GLU A 733 8.55 26.84 14.03
N TYR A 734 9.67 27.26 13.46
CA TYR A 734 10.09 28.65 13.38
C TYR A 734 10.51 28.98 11.95
N ILE A 735 9.61 29.67 11.26
CA ILE A 735 9.77 30.10 9.87
C ILE A 735 10.57 31.40 9.85
N CYS A 736 11.75 31.36 9.23
CA CYS A 736 12.72 32.44 9.32
C CYS A 736 13.62 32.58 8.09
N ILE A 737 14.39 33.66 8.06
CA ILE A 737 15.37 34.02 7.03
C ILE A 737 16.73 34.08 7.73
N PRO A 738 17.69 33.18 7.41
CA PRO A 738 18.96 33.08 8.11
C PRO A 738 19.98 34.09 7.56
N PHE A 739 20.15 35.21 8.26
CA PHE A 739 21.18 36.20 7.95
C PHE A 739 22.54 35.75 8.48
N ASP A 740 23.61 36.00 7.71
CA ASP A 740 24.96 35.88 8.22
C ASP A 740 25.20 36.94 9.31
N ARG A 741 25.71 36.50 10.47
CA ARG A 741 26.03 37.42 11.57
C ARG A 741 27.02 38.52 11.15
N LYS A 742 27.91 38.22 10.20
CA LYS A 742 28.90 39.19 9.70
C LYS A 742 28.24 40.31 8.90
N ALA A 743 27.18 40.01 8.16
CA ALA A 743 26.42 41.01 7.41
C ALA A 743 25.74 42.03 8.34
N LEU A 744 25.42 41.62 9.57
CA LEU A 744 24.79 42.46 10.59
C LEU A 744 25.81 43.14 11.54
N ASP A 745 27.12 43.03 11.29
CA ASP A 745 28.19 43.50 12.19
C ASP A 745 28.14 42.90 13.60
N ILE A 746 27.79 41.61 13.69
CA ILE A 746 27.71 40.85 14.94
C ILE A 746 28.91 39.91 15.06
N ASP A 747 29.79 40.22 16.01
CA ASP A 747 30.92 39.37 16.38
C ASP A 747 30.50 38.17 17.27
N ASN A 748 31.45 37.28 17.55
CA ASN A 748 31.19 36.10 18.38
C ASN A 748 30.82 36.46 19.83
N ALA A 749 31.32 37.58 20.37
CA ALA A 749 31.05 37.99 21.74
C ALA A 749 29.61 38.49 21.89
N LYS A 750 29.12 39.27 20.92
CA LYS A 750 27.71 39.70 20.83
C LYS A 750 26.77 38.51 20.59
N MET A 751 27.15 37.53 19.79
CA MET A 751 26.39 36.29 19.64
C MET A 751 26.20 35.57 20.99
N ASP A 752 27.26 35.47 21.80
CA ASP A 752 27.21 34.84 23.11
C ASP A 752 26.38 35.64 24.12
N TYR A 753 26.41 36.96 24.02
CA TYR A 753 25.51 37.83 24.79
C TYR A 753 24.03 37.55 24.45
N TYR A 754 23.67 37.49 23.16
CA TYR A 754 22.28 37.24 22.75
C TYR A 754 21.76 35.85 23.16
N MET A 755 22.63 34.83 23.15
CA MET A 755 22.29 33.47 23.58
C MET A 755 22.05 33.34 25.10
N LYS A 756 22.63 34.25 25.90
CA LYS A 756 22.52 34.23 27.37
C LYS A 756 21.31 34.98 27.91
N LYS A 757 20.59 35.74 27.07
CA LYS A 757 19.34 36.41 27.46
C LYS A 757 18.33 35.39 27.99
N GLU A 758 17.68 35.73 29.10
CA GLU A 758 16.74 34.85 29.81
C GLU A 758 15.60 34.34 28.92
N THR A 759 15.16 35.16 27.95
CA THR A 759 14.12 34.83 26.97
C THR A 759 14.45 33.61 26.10
N ILE A 760 15.73 33.31 25.87
CA ILE A 760 16.18 32.16 25.07
C ILE A 760 16.56 30.96 25.97
N GLN A 761 16.82 31.18 27.26
CA GLN A 761 17.31 30.15 28.16
C GLN A 761 16.31 28.99 28.29
N GLY A 762 16.62 27.87 27.64
CA GLY A 762 15.76 26.68 27.65
C GLY A 762 15.27 26.23 26.28
N TYR A 763 15.52 27.01 25.23
CA TYR A 763 15.25 26.62 23.86
C TYR A 763 16.52 26.11 23.18
N LYS A 764 16.41 24.96 22.51
CA LYS A 764 17.43 24.43 21.62
C LYS A 764 16.94 24.59 20.18
N ILE A 765 17.78 25.16 19.31
CA ILE A 765 17.49 25.32 17.88
C ILE A 765 18.00 24.09 17.13
N GLU A 766 17.12 23.41 16.41
CA GLU A 766 17.46 22.29 15.53
C GLU A 766 17.08 22.63 14.08
N PRO A 767 17.92 22.31 13.07
CA PRO A 767 17.54 22.49 11.67
C PRO A 767 16.42 21.50 11.31
N PHE A 768 15.45 21.95 10.51
CA PHE A 768 14.49 21.06 9.85
C PHE A 768 15.26 20.19 8.85
N LYS A 769 15.12 18.85 8.91
CA LYS A 769 15.87 17.90 8.06
C LYS A 769 15.49 18.09 6.59
N ASN A 770 16.28 18.88 5.86
CA ASN A 770 16.77 18.68 4.49
C ASN A 770 17.23 20.03 3.89
N PHE A 771 18.47 20.43 4.19
CA PHE A 771 19.21 21.39 3.37
C PHE A 771 20.41 20.68 2.76
N THR A 772 20.12 19.81 1.79
CA THR A 772 21.05 19.36 0.75
C THR A 772 20.28 19.21 -0.55
#